data_AF-A0A496VR09-F1
#
_entry.id   AF-A0A496VR09-F1
#
_cell.length_a   1.000
_cell.length_b   1.000
_cell.length_c   1.000
_cell.angle_alpha   90.00
_cell.angle_beta   90.00
_cell.angle_gamma   90.00
#
_symmetry.space_group_name_H-M   'P 1'
#
loop_
_entity.id
_entity.type
_entity.pdbx_description
1 polymer ?
#
loop_
_entity_poly.entity_id
_entity_poly.type
_entity_poly.pdbx_seq_one_letter_code
_entity_poly.pdbx_strand_id
1 'polypeptide(L)'
;MVENRFSSVDPNTAAENLQQTALNFWMMHDFYDDLTAQIHQVRRVRLPSVGLFVSPLTVSYFYGIARNGIYKSRVIDVQQNIQAVVAPSFEARFEYMSQIGIYGSYLENSVIEELFDYELGRGVSATQVLLEANAQQIPIYAITAENIDTILPLLSVSQEVKTDIINGIHAGQHAIVPQREIQHGNWQGSGYIIQDSITGAGAYLLEGGLNGGALEGLSCDASKNPMAALINMVIQVMELYFNIVAMISFGSFALAAVALVAFRVMVKTLLKAVVKKQVKKKRGKKGKKKKKRSECDCDKKKKKTRKSKTGKDECEPELKLVSVEFLNDLDIYKDQIGQAPFLITGAEWKDTDSNGKPEINERIGYVSGKTLKIKAEFAIEEKPEEIKTVTITGNARTPQGKTFIFQDKGRSLSGDSLITKAMSANGPLASKRTQFINPLTIDWTLKYKKDGIPKTKNLGSSKHTLYVTLNKPLEDFYKIYLTLLHLATSNAGASDEVEALKNTWEMFETKSITNWDSKPLYYYKRGVLGSLYCGLKENQIEFLGRFLASGEGQCNAFERLFRAILGTNGIESKTVEAYTGNEDYILVKNWQFSGKGSLTGTGDYKWRLILNYEGIVKNDSGNKDIFGTYPLKDNHAYGKLISLEGIAGQNSLPPLFAPAEKVCGVHYLVKVTDKKALNKGLKTFYYDPSYGVAYEGEKEEAERNFEKDAVAGYYKQFLNNEKKTNQKPNYFRARKKKPGEVNIHFTK
;
A
#
# COMPACT_ATOMS: atom_id res chain seq x y z
N MET A 1 -7.90 -36.11 -10.60
CA MET A 1 -7.16 -35.56 -11.76
C MET A 1 -5.85 -36.30 -11.97
N VAL A 2 -5.01 -36.40 -10.93
CA VAL A 2 -3.75 -37.18 -10.92
C VAL A 2 -3.96 -38.65 -11.35
N GLU A 3 -4.83 -39.41 -10.68
CA GLU A 3 -5.08 -40.83 -10.99
C GLU A 3 -5.58 -41.07 -12.42
N ASN A 4 -6.51 -40.24 -12.91
CA ASN A 4 -7.05 -40.36 -14.28
C ASN A 4 -5.99 -40.08 -15.36
N ARG A 5 -5.01 -39.22 -15.07
CA ARG A 5 -3.90 -38.91 -15.99
C ARG A 5 -2.87 -40.04 -15.99
N PHE A 6 -2.57 -40.59 -14.81
CA PHE A 6 -1.66 -41.73 -14.66
C PHE A 6 -2.13 -42.97 -15.43
N SER A 7 -3.45 -43.18 -15.57
CA SER A 7 -4.01 -44.27 -16.38
C SER A 7 -4.09 -43.99 -17.88
N SER A 8 -3.89 -42.75 -18.33
CA SER A 8 -4.07 -42.34 -19.74
C SER A 8 -2.79 -41.94 -20.46
N VAL A 9 -1.68 -41.75 -19.75
CA VAL A 9 -0.38 -41.36 -20.30
C VAL A 9 0.71 -42.25 -19.71
N ASP A 10 1.70 -42.65 -20.52
CA ASP A 10 2.84 -43.46 -20.04
C ASP A 10 3.63 -42.69 -18.96
N PRO A 11 3.67 -43.19 -17.71
CA PRO A 11 4.34 -42.51 -16.60
C PRO A 11 5.87 -42.51 -16.72
N ASN A 12 6.45 -43.31 -17.63
CA ASN A 12 7.91 -43.47 -17.73
C ASN A 12 8.61 -42.36 -18.53
N THR A 13 7.88 -41.36 -19.03
CA THR A 13 8.48 -40.25 -19.78
C THR A 13 8.93 -39.12 -18.85
N ALA A 14 10.03 -38.43 -19.18
CA ALA A 14 10.51 -37.29 -18.38
C ALA A 14 9.48 -36.15 -18.32
N ALA A 15 8.77 -35.92 -19.43
CA ALA A 15 7.71 -34.92 -19.50
C ALA A 15 6.53 -35.26 -18.58
N GLU A 16 6.08 -36.52 -18.56
CA GLU A 16 4.99 -36.92 -17.67
C GLU A 16 5.44 -36.91 -16.19
N ASN A 17 6.69 -37.29 -15.88
CA ASN A 17 7.22 -37.16 -14.52
C ASN A 17 7.23 -35.72 -14.00
N LEU A 18 7.64 -34.74 -14.83
CA LEU A 18 7.57 -33.32 -14.47
C LEU A 18 6.13 -32.82 -14.35
N GLN A 19 5.23 -33.29 -15.22
CA GLN A 19 3.81 -32.97 -15.14
C GLN A 19 3.16 -33.50 -13.85
N GLN A 20 3.51 -34.72 -13.42
CA GLN A 20 3.05 -35.30 -12.16
C GLN A 20 3.62 -34.55 -10.95
N THR A 21 4.87 -34.10 -11.04
CA THR A 21 5.50 -33.22 -10.04
C THR A 21 4.71 -31.92 -9.91
N ALA A 22 4.34 -31.30 -11.04
CA ALA A 22 3.52 -30.09 -11.05
C ALA A 22 2.14 -30.28 -10.44
N LEU A 23 1.46 -31.38 -10.78
CA LEU A 23 0.14 -31.69 -10.22
C LEU A 23 0.21 -31.96 -8.71
N ASN A 24 1.26 -32.65 -8.25
CA ASN A 24 1.45 -32.90 -6.82
C ASN A 24 1.72 -31.60 -6.06
N PHE A 25 2.60 -30.74 -6.58
CA PHE A 25 2.88 -29.43 -5.98
C PHE A 25 1.58 -28.63 -5.78
N TRP A 26 0.76 -28.47 -6.82
CA TRP A 26 -0.48 -27.70 -6.72
C TRP A 26 -1.52 -28.36 -5.81
N MET A 27 -1.58 -29.69 -5.78
CA MET A 27 -2.46 -30.42 -4.86
C MET A 27 -2.06 -30.19 -3.40
N MET A 28 -0.76 -30.28 -3.09
CA MET A 28 -0.23 -30.04 -1.75
C MET A 28 -0.46 -28.58 -1.35
N HIS A 29 -0.18 -27.65 -2.25
CA HIS A 29 -0.42 -26.23 -2.03
C HIS A 29 -1.90 -25.94 -1.71
N ASP A 30 -2.83 -26.47 -2.50
CA ASP A 30 -4.27 -26.28 -2.26
C ASP A 30 -4.71 -26.87 -0.91
N PHE A 31 -4.15 -28.02 -0.49
CA PHE A 31 -4.44 -28.62 0.80
C PHE A 31 -3.98 -27.74 1.97
N TYR A 32 -2.76 -27.22 1.94
CA TYR A 32 -2.24 -26.33 2.98
C TYR A 32 -2.95 -24.98 2.99
N ASP A 33 -3.30 -24.44 1.82
CA ASP A 33 -4.08 -23.21 1.70
C ASP A 33 -5.46 -23.37 2.34
N ASP A 34 -6.16 -24.46 2.07
CA ASP A 34 -7.49 -24.72 2.63
C ASP A 34 -7.44 -24.96 4.15
N LEU A 35 -6.41 -25.65 4.63
CA LEU A 35 -6.19 -25.84 6.06
C LEU A 35 -5.94 -24.50 6.77
N THR A 36 -5.07 -23.67 6.19
CA THR A 36 -4.70 -22.36 6.74
C THR A 36 -5.90 -21.40 6.69
N ALA A 37 -6.70 -21.46 5.63
CA ALA A 37 -7.94 -20.70 5.51
C ALA A 37 -8.95 -21.06 6.60
N GLN A 38 -9.07 -22.35 6.95
CA GLN A 38 -9.93 -22.79 8.06
C GLN A 38 -9.46 -22.30 9.42
N ILE A 39 -8.14 -22.27 9.66
CA ILE A 39 -7.54 -21.79 10.91
C ILE A 39 -7.86 -20.30 11.10
N HIS A 40 -7.72 -19.50 10.05
CA HIS A 40 -7.89 -18.04 10.09
C HIS A 40 -9.29 -17.55 9.74
N GLN A 41 -10.24 -18.47 9.53
CA GLN A 41 -11.61 -18.16 9.10
C GLN A 41 -11.68 -17.35 7.79
N VAL A 42 -10.71 -17.57 6.91
CA VAL A 42 -10.57 -16.91 5.61
C VAL A 42 -11.33 -17.67 4.53
N ARG A 43 -11.89 -16.95 3.56
CA ARG A 43 -12.42 -17.51 2.31
C ARG A 43 -11.45 -17.20 1.18
N ARG A 44 -11.02 -18.23 0.47
CA ARG A 44 -10.01 -18.13 -0.58
C ARG A 44 -10.46 -18.78 -1.88
N VAL A 45 -9.98 -18.24 -3.00
CA VAL A 45 -10.03 -18.87 -4.32
C VAL A 45 -8.67 -18.64 -4.99
N ARG A 46 -8.03 -19.71 -5.47
CA ARG A 46 -6.82 -19.61 -6.28
C ARG A 46 -7.18 -19.12 -7.68
N LEU A 47 -6.60 -17.99 -8.08
CA LEU A 47 -6.69 -17.43 -9.42
C LEU A 47 -5.64 -18.08 -10.34
N PRO A 48 -5.68 -17.85 -11.67
CA PRO A 48 -4.66 -18.38 -12.58
C PRO A 48 -3.25 -18.14 -12.04
N SER A 49 -2.54 -19.25 -11.85
CA SER A 49 -1.24 -19.33 -11.19
C SER A 49 -0.30 -20.14 -12.08
N VAL A 50 0.98 -19.78 -12.09
CA VAL A 50 1.97 -20.35 -13.01
C VAL A 50 3.25 -20.68 -12.26
N GLY A 51 3.80 -21.84 -12.58
CA GLY A 51 5.09 -22.30 -12.09
C GLY A 51 5.80 -23.12 -13.14
N LEU A 52 7.13 -23.13 -13.06
CA LEU A 52 8.04 -23.83 -13.94
C LEU A 52 8.56 -25.09 -13.23
N PHE A 53 8.40 -26.24 -13.88
CA PHE A 53 8.80 -27.55 -13.37
C PHE A 53 9.78 -28.16 -14.35
N VAL A 54 11.08 -28.10 -14.02
CA VAL A 54 12.14 -28.40 -14.97
C VAL A 54 13.18 -29.36 -14.41
N SER A 55 13.82 -30.05 -15.35
CA SER A 55 14.97 -30.91 -15.10
C SER A 55 16.05 -30.51 -16.08
N PRO A 56 16.98 -29.60 -15.73
CA PRO A 56 17.98 -29.10 -16.66
C PRO A 56 18.97 -30.20 -17.07
N LEU A 57 19.32 -30.21 -18.37
CA LEU A 57 20.27 -31.16 -18.94
C LEU A 57 21.71 -30.63 -18.77
N THR A 58 22.55 -31.35 -18.03
CA THR A 58 23.99 -31.06 -17.97
C THR A 58 24.69 -31.79 -19.10
N VAL A 59 25.36 -31.04 -19.99
CA VAL A 59 26.06 -31.59 -21.15
C VAL A 59 27.58 -31.52 -20.95
N SER A 60 28.26 -32.66 -21.12
CA SER A 60 29.72 -32.73 -21.11
C SER A 60 30.26 -32.59 -22.54
N TYR A 61 31.24 -31.71 -22.72
CA TYR A 61 31.85 -31.42 -24.02
C TYR A 61 33.28 -31.96 -24.10
N PHE A 62 33.67 -32.47 -25.27
CA PHE A 62 35.04 -32.85 -25.60
C PHE A 62 35.43 -32.19 -26.91
N TYR A 63 36.45 -31.30 -26.88
CA TYR A 63 36.81 -30.41 -28.00
C TYR A 63 35.61 -29.62 -28.58
N GLY A 64 34.73 -29.11 -27.71
CA GLY A 64 33.55 -28.34 -28.12
C GLY A 64 32.39 -29.17 -28.69
N ILE A 65 32.52 -30.50 -28.76
CA ILE A 65 31.47 -31.41 -29.21
C ILE A 65 30.77 -32.02 -27.99
N ALA A 66 29.45 -31.89 -27.91
CA ALA A 66 28.64 -32.53 -26.88
C ALA A 66 28.78 -34.06 -26.97
N ARG A 67 29.18 -34.71 -25.87
CA ARG A 67 29.40 -36.16 -25.83
C ARG A 67 28.37 -36.89 -24.98
N ASN A 68 28.03 -36.34 -23.81
CA ASN A 68 27.10 -36.93 -22.86
C ASN A 68 26.17 -35.85 -22.31
N GLY A 69 24.90 -36.21 -22.07
CA GLY A 69 23.92 -35.36 -21.40
C GLY A 69 23.30 -36.12 -20.23
N ILE A 70 23.28 -35.52 -19.04
CA ILE A 70 22.72 -36.12 -17.82
C ILE A 70 21.83 -35.09 -17.13
N TYR A 71 20.63 -35.50 -16.74
CA TYR A 71 19.77 -34.72 -15.85
C TYR A 71 20.27 -34.87 -14.41
N LYS A 72 20.88 -33.81 -13.87
CA LYS A 72 21.53 -33.84 -12.54
C LYS A 72 20.70 -33.21 -11.43
N SER A 73 19.73 -32.37 -11.80
CA SER A 73 18.90 -31.62 -10.86
C SER A 73 17.46 -31.54 -11.34
N ARG A 74 16.57 -31.19 -10.40
CA ARG A 74 15.17 -30.83 -10.65
C ARG A 74 14.90 -29.51 -9.94
N VAL A 75 14.09 -28.67 -10.57
CA VAL A 75 13.78 -27.33 -10.08
C VAL A 75 12.27 -27.10 -10.18
N ILE A 76 11.70 -26.57 -9.09
CA ILE A 76 10.36 -25.98 -9.07
C ILE A 76 10.56 -24.49 -8.81
N ASP A 77 10.09 -23.64 -9.72
CA ASP A 77 10.10 -22.19 -9.58
C ASP A 77 8.67 -21.67 -9.80
N VAL A 78 7.98 -21.26 -8.74
CA VAL A 78 6.64 -20.72 -8.84
C VAL A 78 6.68 -19.21 -8.99
N GLN A 79 6.59 -18.77 -10.24
CA GLN A 79 6.52 -17.35 -10.57
C GLN A 79 5.32 -16.63 -9.93
N GLN A 80 4.13 -17.26 -9.92
CA GLN A 80 2.92 -16.66 -9.37
C GLN A 80 1.97 -17.70 -8.77
N ASN A 81 1.63 -17.51 -7.50
CA ASN A 81 0.46 -18.12 -6.86
C ASN A 81 -0.51 -17.01 -6.43
N ILE A 82 -1.52 -16.73 -7.25
CA ILE A 82 -2.43 -15.61 -7.04
C ILE A 82 -3.65 -16.09 -6.27
N GLN A 83 -3.96 -15.43 -5.15
CA GLN A 83 -5.09 -15.78 -4.28
C GLN A 83 -6.07 -14.61 -4.18
N ALA A 84 -7.34 -14.87 -4.47
CA ALA A 84 -8.44 -13.99 -4.13
C ALA A 84 -8.91 -14.33 -2.71
N VAL A 85 -8.80 -13.37 -1.79
CA VAL A 85 -8.95 -13.62 -0.35
C VAL A 85 -9.94 -12.64 0.27
N VAL A 86 -10.91 -13.19 1.01
CA VAL A 86 -11.83 -12.45 1.88
C VAL A 86 -11.59 -12.92 3.31
N ALA A 87 -11.19 -12.01 4.18
CA ALA A 87 -10.83 -12.29 5.57
C ALA A 87 -11.68 -11.45 6.54
N PRO A 88 -11.92 -11.93 7.77
CA PRO A 88 -12.69 -11.19 8.77
C PRO A 88 -11.94 -9.98 9.34
N SER A 89 -10.62 -9.91 9.20
CA SER A 89 -9.81 -8.76 9.56
C SER A 89 -8.55 -8.66 8.69
N PHE A 90 -7.88 -7.51 8.79
CA PHE A 90 -6.58 -7.30 8.15
C PHE A 90 -5.53 -8.27 8.68
N GLU A 91 -5.51 -8.51 9.99
CA GLU A 91 -4.59 -9.44 10.63
C GLU A 91 -4.83 -10.86 10.12
N ALA A 92 -6.08 -11.33 10.10
CA ALA A 92 -6.41 -12.65 9.58
C ALA A 92 -6.00 -12.81 8.10
N ARG A 93 -6.09 -11.74 7.29
CA ARG A 93 -5.60 -11.74 5.91
C ARG A 93 -4.08 -11.85 5.87
N PHE A 94 -3.38 -11.00 6.62
CA PHE A 94 -1.93 -10.96 6.69
C PHE A 94 -1.35 -12.31 7.15
N GLU A 95 -1.90 -12.87 8.23
CA GLU A 95 -1.49 -14.16 8.79
C GLU A 95 -1.72 -15.31 7.80
N TYR A 96 -2.89 -15.31 7.13
CA TYR A 96 -3.20 -16.29 6.09
C TYR A 96 -2.21 -16.20 4.91
N MET A 97 -2.03 -15.02 4.33
CA MET A 97 -1.16 -14.82 3.16
C MET A 97 0.30 -15.13 3.47
N SER A 98 0.77 -14.77 4.66
CA SER A 98 2.14 -15.06 5.12
C SER A 98 2.40 -16.55 5.25
N GLN A 99 1.46 -17.29 5.85
CA GLN A 99 1.64 -18.73 6.06
C GLN A 99 1.63 -19.51 4.75
N ILE A 100 0.70 -19.21 3.84
CA ILE A 100 0.65 -19.91 2.54
C ILE A 100 1.89 -19.63 1.69
N GLY A 101 2.49 -18.45 1.80
CA GLY A 101 3.75 -18.13 1.12
C GLY A 101 4.94 -18.94 1.67
N ILE A 102 5.06 -19.04 3.00
CA ILE A 102 6.12 -19.83 3.63
C ILE A 102 5.98 -21.32 3.28
N TYR A 103 4.75 -21.85 3.33
CA TYR A 103 4.46 -23.23 2.91
C TYR A 103 4.75 -23.43 1.43
N GLY A 104 4.29 -22.50 0.57
CA GLY A 104 4.51 -22.55 -0.88
C GLY A 104 5.99 -22.67 -1.22
N SER A 105 6.84 -21.80 -0.66
CA SER A 105 8.29 -21.85 -0.89
C SER A 105 8.93 -23.14 -0.38
N TYR A 106 8.52 -23.66 0.78
CA TYR A 106 9.03 -24.94 1.27
C TYR A 106 8.60 -26.14 0.39
N LEU A 107 7.39 -26.09 -0.19
CA LEU A 107 6.92 -27.14 -1.09
C LEU A 107 7.75 -27.23 -2.37
N GLU A 108 8.39 -26.15 -2.81
CA GLU A 108 9.21 -26.14 -4.02
C GLU A 108 10.43 -27.06 -3.92
N ASN A 109 10.98 -27.27 -2.72
CA ASN A 109 11.98 -28.32 -2.51
C ASN A 109 11.34 -29.65 -2.05
N SER A 110 10.39 -29.61 -1.10
CA SER A 110 9.95 -30.85 -0.44
C SER A 110 9.14 -31.79 -1.33
N VAL A 111 8.43 -31.26 -2.34
CA VAL A 111 7.68 -32.09 -3.29
C VAL A 111 8.63 -32.93 -4.15
N ILE A 112 9.79 -32.37 -4.53
CA ILE A 112 10.83 -33.12 -5.23
C ILE A 112 11.40 -34.19 -4.29
N GLU A 113 11.70 -33.82 -3.05
CA GLU A 113 12.27 -34.74 -2.06
C GLU A 113 11.35 -35.95 -1.84
N GLU A 114 10.05 -35.71 -1.64
CA GLU A 114 9.07 -36.77 -1.39
C GLU A 114 8.84 -37.66 -2.62
N LEU A 115 8.65 -37.07 -3.81
CA LEU A 115 8.35 -37.84 -5.02
C LEU A 115 9.50 -38.72 -5.49
N PHE A 116 10.74 -38.34 -5.19
CA PHE A 116 11.94 -39.04 -5.63
C PHE A 116 12.68 -39.73 -4.48
N ASP A 117 12.05 -39.84 -3.31
CA ASP A 117 12.57 -40.53 -2.12
C ASP A 117 13.94 -40.01 -1.65
N TYR A 118 14.14 -38.69 -1.75
CA TYR A 118 15.32 -38.03 -1.17
C TYR A 118 15.09 -37.71 0.32
N GLU A 119 16.19 -37.51 1.04
CA GLU A 119 16.15 -36.97 2.40
C GLU A 119 15.51 -35.59 2.42
N LEU A 120 14.60 -35.36 3.37
CA LEU A 120 13.88 -34.10 3.52
C LEU A 120 14.82 -32.99 3.98
N GLY A 121 14.70 -31.81 3.38
CA GLY A 121 15.56 -30.67 3.64
C GLY A 121 16.91 -30.73 2.90
N ARG A 122 16.98 -31.48 1.79
CA ARG A 122 18.16 -31.55 0.91
C ARG A 122 18.10 -30.56 -0.25
N GLY A 123 16.89 -30.13 -0.65
CA GLY A 123 16.68 -29.13 -1.67
C GLY A 123 16.63 -27.73 -1.07
N VAL A 124 17.07 -26.75 -1.86
CA VAL A 124 17.19 -25.35 -1.43
C VAL A 124 15.92 -24.59 -1.78
N SER A 125 15.27 -23.95 -0.81
CA SER A 125 14.21 -22.94 -1.00
C SER A 125 14.43 -21.77 -0.04
N ALA A 126 13.80 -20.62 -0.28
CA ALA A 126 13.94 -19.46 0.60
C ALA A 126 13.55 -19.81 2.06
N THR A 127 12.44 -20.55 2.23
CA THR A 127 12.03 -21.04 3.55
C THR A 127 13.05 -22.02 4.15
N GLN A 128 13.60 -22.96 3.36
CA GLN A 128 14.61 -23.91 3.86
C GLN A 128 15.88 -23.18 4.33
N VAL A 129 16.35 -22.18 3.59
CA VAL A 129 17.53 -21.38 3.95
C VAL A 129 17.27 -20.59 5.24
N LEU A 130 16.08 -20.02 5.43
CA LEU A 130 15.72 -19.33 6.67
C LEU A 130 15.60 -20.29 7.86
N LEU A 131 15.08 -21.50 7.67
CA LEU A 131 15.05 -22.55 8.69
C LEU A 131 16.47 -22.94 9.12
N GLU A 132 17.37 -23.10 8.15
CA GLU A 132 18.76 -23.43 8.39
C GLU A 132 19.53 -22.30 9.07
N ALA A 133 19.30 -21.04 8.68
CA ALA A 133 19.85 -19.86 9.36
C ALA A 133 19.53 -19.89 10.85
N ASN A 134 18.25 -20.11 11.16
CA ASN A 134 17.76 -20.18 12.53
C ASN A 134 18.38 -21.37 13.29
N ALA A 135 18.52 -22.54 12.64
CA ALA A 135 19.16 -23.71 13.24
C ALA A 135 20.66 -23.50 13.52
N GLN A 136 21.35 -22.77 12.64
CA GLN A 136 22.77 -22.40 12.78
C GLN A 136 23.00 -21.17 13.68
N GLN A 137 21.94 -20.62 14.28
CA GLN A 137 21.98 -19.41 15.10
C GLN A 137 22.52 -18.18 14.35
N ILE A 138 22.35 -18.14 13.03
CA ILE A 138 22.61 -16.97 12.21
C ILE A 138 21.45 -15.98 12.42
N PRO A 139 21.71 -14.72 12.81
CA PRO A 139 20.64 -13.74 12.99
C PRO A 139 19.81 -13.58 11.72
N ILE A 140 18.49 -13.55 11.87
CA ILE A 140 17.55 -13.20 10.81
C ILE A 140 17.01 -11.82 11.13
N TYR A 141 17.03 -10.92 10.15
CA TYR A 141 16.56 -9.55 10.29
C TYR A 141 15.24 -9.34 9.58
N ALA A 142 14.33 -8.63 10.24
CA ALA A 142 13.20 -7.96 9.61
C ALA A 142 13.62 -6.52 9.30
N ILE A 143 13.74 -6.20 8.01
CA ILE A 143 14.17 -4.91 7.51
C ILE A 143 12.93 -4.14 7.08
N THR A 144 12.83 -2.90 7.52
CA THR A 144 11.75 -1.96 7.21
C THR A 144 12.34 -0.62 6.76
N ALA A 145 11.51 0.31 6.29
CA ALA A 145 11.97 1.64 5.90
C ALA A 145 12.65 2.39 7.07
N GLU A 146 12.26 2.08 8.31
CA GLU A 146 12.77 2.72 9.52
C GLU A 146 14.17 2.22 9.94
N ASN A 147 14.59 1.03 9.51
CA ASN A 147 15.82 0.40 10.00
C ASN A 147 16.81 -0.01 8.91
N ILE A 148 16.47 0.15 7.62
CA ILE A 148 17.29 -0.27 6.48
C ILE A 148 18.71 0.28 6.54
N ASP A 149 18.89 1.57 6.85
CA ASP A 149 20.22 2.21 6.91
C ASP A 149 21.12 1.62 7.99
N THR A 150 20.52 1.01 9.03
CA THR A 150 21.25 0.40 10.15
C THR A 150 21.53 -1.08 9.95
N ILE A 151 20.61 -1.81 9.31
CA ILE A 151 20.71 -3.27 9.16
C ILE A 151 21.41 -3.67 7.86
N LEU A 152 21.15 -2.96 6.75
CA LEU A 152 21.69 -3.30 5.44
C LEU A 152 23.23 -3.39 5.41
N PRO A 153 24.00 -2.51 6.10
CA PRO A 153 25.46 -2.64 6.19
C PRO A 153 25.93 -3.88 6.98
N LEU A 154 25.10 -4.43 7.86
CA LEU A 154 25.42 -5.62 8.67
C LEU A 154 25.30 -6.92 7.88
N LEU A 155 24.64 -6.89 6.71
CA LEU A 155 24.41 -8.08 5.90
C LEU A 155 25.65 -8.45 5.08
N SER A 156 26.11 -9.68 5.26
CA SER A 156 27.13 -10.35 4.44
C SER A 156 26.47 -11.27 3.41
N VAL A 157 25.64 -10.66 2.55
CA VAL A 157 24.95 -11.27 1.42
C VAL A 157 25.32 -10.53 0.13
N SER A 158 25.06 -11.14 -1.03
CA SER A 158 25.35 -10.54 -2.32
C SER A 158 24.70 -9.17 -2.55
N GLN A 159 25.27 -8.43 -3.51
CA GLN A 159 24.73 -7.14 -3.91
C GLN A 159 23.36 -7.25 -4.59
N GLU A 160 23.06 -8.38 -5.24
CA GLU A 160 21.74 -8.70 -5.80
C GLU A 160 20.68 -8.68 -4.69
N VAL A 161 20.88 -9.48 -3.64
CA VAL A 161 19.98 -9.57 -2.48
C VAL A 161 19.80 -8.21 -1.80
N LYS A 162 20.89 -7.44 -1.63
CA LYS A 162 20.80 -6.08 -1.08
C LYS A 162 19.97 -5.16 -1.97
N THR A 163 20.12 -5.26 -3.28
CA THR A 163 19.35 -4.46 -4.25
C THR A 163 17.88 -4.83 -4.20
N ASP A 164 17.54 -6.11 -4.11
CA ASP A 164 16.16 -6.57 -4.01
C ASP A 164 15.51 -6.13 -2.70
N ILE A 165 16.22 -6.19 -1.57
CA ILE A 165 15.77 -5.65 -0.29
C ILE A 165 15.48 -4.15 -0.42
N ILE A 166 16.42 -3.35 -0.95
CA ILE A 166 16.23 -1.91 -1.15
C ILE A 166 14.97 -1.65 -2.01
N ASN A 167 14.84 -2.38 -3.13
CA ASN A 167 13.70 -2.23 -4.04
C ASN A 167 12.36 -2.58 -3.35
N GLY A 168 12.33 -3.67 -2.58
CA GLY A 168 11.15 -4.09 -1.82
C GLY A 168 10.75 -3.05 -0.76
N ILE A 169 11.73 -2.55 0.00
CA ILE A 169 11.50 -1.51 1.01
C ILE A 169 10.98 -0.23 0.36
N HIS A 170 11.55 0.17 -0.79
CA HIS A 170 11.06 1.30 -1.57
C HIS A 170 9.65 1.09 -2.14
N ALA A 171 9.24 -0.17 -2.38
CA ALA A 171 7.87 -0.51 -2.77
C ALA A 171 6.87 -0.54 -1.59
N GLY A 172 7.29 -0.10 -0.39
CA GLY A 172 6.47 -0.12 0.83
C GLY A 172 6.33 -1.51 1.46
N GLN A 173 7.18 -2.44 1.06
CA GLN A 173 7.25 -3.79 1.63
C GLN A 173 8.28 -3.83 2.75
N HIS A 174 8.36 -4.96 3.46
CA HIS A 174 9.44 -5.25 4.39
C HIS A 174 10.19 -6.50 3.92
N ALA A 175 11.44 -6.66 4.37
CA ALA A 175 12.25 -7.80 3.99
C ALA A 175 12.63 -8.66 5.19
N ILE A 176 12.75 -9.97 4.99
CA ILE A 176 13.23 -10.92 5.97
C ILE A 176 14.43 -11.65 5.37
N VAL A 177 15.60 -11.52 5.99
CA VAL A 177 16.87 -12.00 5.42
C VAL A 177 17.82 -12.47 6.52
N PRO A 178 18.58 -13.57 6.33
CA PRO A 178 19.65 -13.93 7.25
C PRO A 178 20.80 -12.91 7.18
N GLN A 179 21.57 -12.77 8.25
CA GLN A 179 22.70 -11.85 8.32
C GLN A 179 23.76 -12.14 7.25
N ARG A 180 23.90 -13.40 6.82
CA ARG A 180 24.90 -13.83 5.85
C ARG A 180 24.38 -14.99 5.01
N GLU A 181 25.03 -15.21 3.87
CA GLU A 181 24.83 -16.41 3.05
C GLU A 181 25.08 -17.71 3.84
N ILE A 182 24.40 -18.77 3.42
CA ILE A 182 24.46 -20.10 4.03
C ILE A 182 24.97 -21.10 3.01
N GLN A 183 25.80 -22.03 3.50
CA GLN A 183 26.20 -23.21 2.75
C GLN A 183 25.15 -24.31 2.94
N HIS A 184 24.41 -24.66 1.89
CA HIS A 184 23.46 -25.76 1.87
C HIS A 184 23.89 -26.81 0.84
N GLY A 185 24.50 -27.91 1.31
CA GLY A 185 25.10 -28.89 0.41
C GLY A 185 26.16 -28.24 -0.48
N ASN A 186 25.96 -28.28 -1.81
CA ASN A 186 26.84 -27.64 -2.80
C ASN A 186 26.43 -26.20 -3.15
N TRP A 187 25.27 -25.74 -2.69
CA TRP A 187 24.78 -24.40 -2.96
C TRP A 187 25.21 -23.45 -1.84
N GLN A 188 25.62 -22.24 -2.22
CA GLN A 188 25.93 -21.14 -1.31
C GLN A 188 25.16 -19.91 -1.76
N GLY A 189 24.44 -19.27 -0.84
CA GLY A 189 23.69 -18.05 -1.13
C GLY A 189 22.75 -17.67 0.01
N SER A 190 21.92 -16.65 -0.22
CA SER A 190 20.88 -16.23 0.72
C SER A 190 19.48 -16.58 0.21
N GLY A 191 18.60 -16.93 1.15
CA GLY A 191 17.16 -17.06 0.94
C GLY A 191 16.45 -15.98 1.75
N TYR A 192 15.56 -15.23 1.11
CA TYR A 192 14.96 -14.04 1.71
C TYR A 192 13.53 -13.82 1.23
N ILE A 193 12.78 -13.03 1.98
CA ILE A 193 11.37 -12.74 1.72
C ILE A 193 11.22 -11.23 1.55
N ILE A 194 10.49 -10.79 0.52
CA ILE A 194 10.02 -9.42 0.38
C ILE A 194 8.49 -9.45 0.47
N GLN A 195 7.93 -8.81 1.48
CA GLN A 195 6.53 -9.00 1.85
C GLN A 195 5.80 -7.67 2.08
N ASP A 196 4.61 -7.55 1.49
CA ASP A 196 3.70 -6.44 1.73
C ASP A 196 3.20 -6.47 3.19
N SER A 197 3.48 -5.39 3.92
CA SER A 197 3.21 -5.23 5.35
C SER A 197 1.71 -5.16 5.68
N ILE A 198 0.85 -5.00 4.66
CA ILE A 198 -0.60 -4.84 4.79
C ILE A 198 -1.32 -6.15 4.54
N THR A 199 -0.96 -6.81 3.46
CA THR A 199 -1.72 -7.95 2.92
C THR A 199 -1.07 -9.28 3.27
N GLY A 200 0.21 -9.29 3.65
CA GLY A 200 1.00 -10.51 3.88
C GLY A 200 1.39 -11.22 2.58
N ALA A 201 1.07 -10.67 1.40
CA ALA A 201 1.54 -11.19 0.13
C ALA A 201 3.05 -10.93 0.00
N GLY A 202 3.83 -11.93 -0.39
CA GLY A 202 5.28 -11.79 -0.48
C GLY A 202 5.92 -12.65 -1.56
N ALA A 203 7.09 -12.22 -2.00
CA ALA A 203 8.01 -12.98 -2.84
C ALA A 203 9.02 -13.72 -1.95
N TYR A 204 9.26 -14.99 -2.24
CA TYR A 204 10.16 -15.87 -1.51
C TYR A 204 11.29 -16.24 -2.46
N LEU A 205 12.47 -15.68 -2.22
CA LEU A 205 13.52 -15.53 -3.23
C LEU A 205 14.80 -16.25 -2.80
N LEU A 206 15.49 -16.84 -3.76
CA LEU A 206 16.86 -17.32 -3.61
C LEU A 206 17.81 -16.45 -4.41
N GLU A 207 19.00 -16.24 -3.87
CA GLU A 207 20.11 -15.60 -4.56
C GLU A 207 20.50 -16.36 -5.84
N GLY A 208 20.70 -15.64 -6.95
CA GLY A 208 21.00 -16.21 -8.27
C GLY A 208 19.80 -16.26 -9.22
N GLY A 209 18.73 -15.50 -8.93
CA GLY A 209 17.58 -15.29 -9.82
C GLY A 209 16.58 -16.45 -9.92
N LEU A 210 16.61 -17.43 -9.02
CA LEU A 210 15.59 -18.47 -8.92
C LEU A 210 14.53 -18.07 -7.89
N ASN A 211 13.23 -18.16 -8.24
CA ASN A 211 12.14 -18.03 -7.27
C ASN A 211 11.71 -19.41 -6.75
N GLY A 212 12.66 -20.32 -6.50
CA GLY A 212 12.31 -21.60 -5.86
C GLY A 212 13.36 -22.70 -5.80
N GLY A 213 12.86 -23.88 -5.41
CA GLY A 213 13.52 -25.14 -5.10
C GLY A 213 14.61 -25.63 -6.07
N ALA A 214 15.86 -25.84 -5.63
CA ALA A 214 16.88 -26.56 -6.41
C ALA A 214 17.51 -27.74 -5.65
N LEU A 215 17.63 -28.91 -6.29
CA LEU A 215 18.31 -30.09 -5.75
C LEU A 215 19.47 -30.51 -6.67
N GLU A 216 20.73 -30.35 -6.23
CA GLU A 216 21.90 -30.89 -6.93
C GLU A 216 22.46 -32.15 -6.25
N GLY A 217 22.57 -33.24 -7.01
CA GLY A 217 23.32 -34.44 -6.62
C GLY A 217 22.48 -35.72 -6.57
N LEU A 218 22.68 -36.60 -7.55
CA LEU A 218 22.20 -37.99 -7.54
C LEU A 218 23.22 -38.88 -6.82
N SER A 219 23.01 -39.13 -5.54
CA SER A 219 23.49 -40.35 -4.88
C SER A 219 22.31 -40.95 -4.13
N CYS A 220 21.90 -42.15 -4.55
CA CYS A 220 20.79 -42.88 -3.97
C CYS A 220 21.19 -43.37 -2.58
N ASP A 221 20.62 -42.79 -1.53
CA ASP A 221 20.52 -43.43 -0.23
C ASP A 221 19.09 -43.30 0.26
N ALA A 222 18.45 -44.44 0.49
CA ALA A 222 17.04 -44.55 0.83
C ALA A 222 16.79 -44.12 2.29
N SER A 223 15.89 -43.14 2.50
CA SER A 223 15.52 -42.72 3.84
C SER A 223 14.23 -43.43 4.31
N LYS A 224 14.30 -44.09 5.47
CA LYS A 224 13.15 -44.72 6.13
C LYS A 224 12.52 -43.71 7.11
N ASN A 225 11.41 -43.04 6.73
CA ASN A 225 10.23 -42.73 7.57
C ASN A 225 9.39 -41.53 7.03
N PRO A 226 8.40 -41.75 6.15
CA PRO A 226 7.69 -40.64 5.48
C PRO A 226 6.67 -39.86 6.35
N MET A 227 6.05 -40.47 7.37
CA MET A 227 4.92 -39.83 8.08
C MET A 227 5.30 -39.02 9.34
N ALA A 228 6.45 -39.29 9.96
CA ALA A 228 6.90 -38.54 11.13
C ALA A 228 7.57 -37.21 10.75
N ALA A 229 8.16 -37.15 9.56
CA ALA A 229 8.84 -35.97 9.05
C ALA A 229 7.88 -34.86 8.60
N LEU A 230 6.74 -35.22 7.99
CA LEU A 230 5.67 -34.28 7.59
C LEU A 230 5.09 -33.47 8.77
N ILE A 231 4.95 -34.09 9.95
CA ILE A 231 4.46 -33.39 11.15
C ILE A 231 5.54 -32.45 11.72
N ASN A 232 6.79 -32.88 11.71
CA ASN A 232 7.91 -32.05 12.18
C ASN A 232 8.15 -30.86 11.25
N MET A 233 7.96 -31.03 9.94
CA MET A 233 8.03 -29.97 8.93
C MET A 233 7.00 -28.86 9.19
N VAL A 234 5.73 -29.22 9.40
CA VAL A 234 4.68 -28.23 9.76
C VAL A 234 5.02 -27.49 11.05
N ILE A 235 5.61 -28.18 12.04
CA ILE A 235 6.02 -27.55 13.31
C ILE A 235 7.16 -26.56 13.07
N GLN A 236 8.20 -26.93 12.33
CA GLN A 236 9.34 -26.05 12.06
C GLN A 236 8.96 -24.81 11.24
N VAL A 237 8.11 -24.99 10.23
CA VAL A 237 7.60 -23.89 9.40
C VAL A 237 6.72 -22.94 10.24
N MET A 238 5.85 -23.48 11.10
CA MET A 238 5.06 -22.67 12.02
C MET A 238 5.95 -21.92 13.01
N GLU A 239 7.00 -22.55 13.55
CA GLU A 239 7.96 -21.87 14.44
C GLU A 239 8.68 -20.71 13.74
N LEU A 240 9.11 -20.89 12.49
CA LEU A 240 9.71 -19.81 11.68
C LEU A 240 8.72 -18.66 11.46
N TYR A 241 7.46 -18.97 11.12
CA TYR A 241 6.40 -17.98 10.97
C TYR A 241 6.20 -17.13 12.23
N PHE A 242 6.12 -17.76 13.42
CA PHE A 242 5.96 -16.99 14.67
C PHE A 242 7.18 -16.14 14.99
N ASN A 243 8.39 -16.59 14.65
CA ASN A 243 9.59 -15.78 14.80
C ASN A 243 9.54 -14.54 13.90
N ILE A 244 9.11 -14.71 12.64
CA ILE A 244 8.92 -13.61 11.67
C ILE A 244 7.91 -12.58 12.20
N VAL A 245 6.71 -13.03 12.61
CA VAL A 245 5.66 -12.14 13.14
C VAL A 245 6.13 -11.41 14.41
N ALA A 246 6.85 -12.09 15.30
CA ALA A 246 7.40 -11.47 16.51
C ALA A 246 8.45 -10.39 16.20
N MET A 247 9.31 -10.61 15.20
CA MET A 247 10.29 -9.63 14.75
C MET A 247 9.63 -8.37 14.18
N ILE A 248 8.57 -8.54 13.39
CA ILE A 248 7.78 -7.43 12.81
C ILE A 248 7.04 -6.65 13.89
N SER A 249 6.51 -7.33 14.91
CA SER A 249 5.57 -6.72 15.88
C SER A 249 6.24 -6.00 17.06
N PHE A 250 7.48 -6.36 17.45
CA PHE A 250 8.04 -5.93 18.74
C PHE A 250 9.40 -5.20 18.70
N GLY A 251 10.10 -5.14 17.56
CA GLY A 251 11.32 -4.34 17.41
C GLY A 251 12.51 -4.68 18.34
N SER A 252 12.41 -5.67 19.24
CA SER A 252 13.51 -6.10 20.12
C SER A 252 13.33 -7.54 20.63
N PHE A 253 14.45 -8.29 20.66
CA PHE A 253 14.54 -9.74 20.88
C PHE A 253 14.09 -10.23 22.28
N ALA A 254 14.02 -9.36 23.30
CA ALA A 254 13.94 -9.80 24.69
C ALA A 254 12.55 -10.30 25.16
N LEU A 255 11.45 -9.86 24.54
CA LEU A 255 10.08 -10.28 24.89
C LEU A 255 9.59 -11.53 24.13
N ALA A 256 10.22 -11.88 23.01
CA ALA A 256 9.81 -12.99 22.14
C ALA A 256 10.05 -14.38 22.79
N ALA A 257 11.12 -14.53 23.59
CA ALA A 257 11.55 -15.82 24.12
C ALA A 257 10.55 -16.46 25.11
N VAL A 258 9.82 -15.66 25.90
CA VAL A 258 8.87 -16.18 26.91
C VAL A 258 7.53 -16.60 26.28
N ALA A 259 7.05 -15.85 25.27
CA ALA A 259 5.89 -16.22 24.47
C ALA A 259 6.15 -17.50 23.65
N LEU A 260 7.38 -17.70 23.17
CA LEU A 260 7.80 -18.87 22.39
C LEU A 260 7.68 -20.19 23.16
N VAL A 261 8.05 -20.22 24.44
CA VAL A 261 8.02 -21.45 25.25
C VAL A 261 6.59 -21.87 25.57
N ALA A 262 5.73 -20.91 25.93
CA ALA A 262 4.31 -21.17 26.19
C ALA A 262 3.57 -21.63 24.91
N PHE A 263 3.91 -21.02 23.78
CA PHE A 263 3.34 -21.36 22.47
C PHE A 263 3.82 -22.73 21.96
N ARG A 264 5.11 -23.07 22.10
CA ARG A 264 5.69 -24.40 21.79
C ARG A 264 4.98 -25.54 22.50
N VAL A 265 4.62 -25.34 23.77
CA VAL A 265 3.86 -26.34 24.54
C VAL A 265 2.43 -26.43 24.02
N MET A 266 1.75 -25.30 23.78
CA MET A 266 0.37 -25.27 23.32
C MET A 266 0.18 -25.98 21.96
N VAL A 267 1.04 -25.69 20.98
CA VAL A 267 0.99 -26.27 19.63
C VAL A 267 1.25 -27.78 19.63
N LYS A 268 2.26 -28.26 20.38
CA LYS A 268 2.52 -29.71 20.54
C LYS A 268 1.32 -30.45 21.13
N THR A 269 0.58 -29.82 22.04
CA THR A 269 -0.62 -30.42 22.64
C THR A 269 -1.81 -30.45 21.68
N LEU A 270 -2.04 -29.37 20.92
CA LEU A 270 -3.13 -29.26 19.95
C LEU A 270 -2.95 -30.19 18.75
N LEU A 271 -1.74 -30.30 18.19
CA LEU A 271 -1.45 -31.22 17.08
C LEU A 271 -1.61 -32.69 17.48
N LYS A 272 -1.14 -33.09 18.67
CA LYS A 272 -1.40 -34.43 19.21
C LYS A 272 -2.89 -34.71 19.35
N ALA A 273 -3.69 -33.72 19.74
CA ALA A 273 -5.15 -33.87 19.87
C ALA A 273 -5.85 -34.02 18.51
N VAL A 274 -5.46 -33.23 17.50
CA VAL A 274 -6.03 -33.27 16.15
C VAL A 274 -5.71 -34.58 15.43
N VAL A 275 -4.47 -35.04 15.50
CA VAL A 275 -4.04 -36.34 14.92
C VAL A 275 -4.79 -37.51 15.57
N LYS A 276 -4.96 -37.49 16.90
CA LYS A 276 -5.72 -38.52 17.64
C LYS A 276 -7.21 -38.54 17.25
N LYS A 277 -7.78 -37.38 16.88
CA LYS A 277 -9.17 -37.22 16.41
C LYS A 277 -9.36 -37.76 14.98
N GLN A 278 -8.40 -37.52 14.10
CA GLN A 278 -8.36 -38.05 12.72
C GLN A 278 -8.20 -39.57 12.69
N VAL A 279 -7.33 -40.14 13.53
CA VAL A 279 -7.12 -41.60 13.65
C VAL A 279 -8.35 -42.32 14.22
N LYS A 280 -9.07 -41.72 15.18
CA LYS A 280 -10.34 -42.27 15.68
C LYS A 280 -11.46 -42.27 14.62
N LYS A 281 -11.49 -41.28 13.72
CA LYS A 281 -12.49 -41.19 12.64
C LYS A 281 -12.32 -42.29 11.59
N LYS A 282 -11.09 -42.77 11.35
CA LYS A 282 -10.81 -43.92 10.46
C LYS A 282 -11.11 -45.29 11.09
N ARG A 283 -11.14 -45.42 12.42
CA ARG A 283 -11.46 -46.68 13.12
C ARG A 283 -12.96 -46.90 13.41
N GLY A 284 -13.82 -45.90 13.21
CA GLY A 284 -15.24 -45.94 13.58
C GLY A 284 -16.24 -46.42 12.53
N LYS A 285 -15.82 -46.77 11.30
CA LYS A 285 -16.74 -47.29 10.26
C LYS A 285 -16.72 -48.82 10.19
N LYS A 286 -17.32 -49.49 11.19
CA LYS A 286 -17.93 -50.81 11.02
C LYS A 286 -19.30 -50.83 11.70
N GLY A 287 -20.33 -50.62 10.86
CA GLY A 287 -21.69 -51.14 10.94
C GLY A 287 -22.50 -51.03 12.24
N LYS A 288 -23.62 -50.31 12.17
CA LYS A 288 -24.95 -50.94 12.25
C LYS A 288 -26.08 -50.02 11.78
N LYS A 289 -27.11 -50.67 11.29
CA LYS A 289 -28.18 -50.28 10.36
C LYS A 289 -29.43 -49.67 11.05
N LYS A 290 -30.17 -48.90 10.23
CA LYS A 290 -31.65 -48.67 10.20
C LYS A 290 -32.21 -47.85 11.39
N LYS A 291 -33.25 -47.01 11.26
CA LYS A 291 -34.44 -47.03 10.38
C LYS A 291 -35.05 -45.61 10.26
N LYS A 292 -35.87 -45.41 9.22
CA LYS A 292 -36.57 -44.18 8.79
C LYS A 292 -37.95 -44.03 9.49
N ARG A 293 -38.51 -42.80 9.40
CA ARG A 293 -39.93 -42.34 9.59
C ARG A 293 -40.38 -42.16 11.05
N SER A 294 -41.25 -41.23 11.45
CA SER A 294 -42.11 -40.21 10.78
C SER A 294 -42.67 -39.25 11.84
N GLU A 295 -43.17 -38.09 11.38
CA GLU A 295 -44.22 -37.17 11.91
C GLU A 295 -44.68 -37.14 13.39
N CYS A 296 -44.88 -35.88 13.82
CA CYS A 296 -45.89 -35.31 14.74
C CYS A 296 -46.09 -35.91 16.14
N ASP A 297 -45.93 -35.09 17.19
CA ASP A 297 -47.08 -34.69 18.02
C ASP A 297 -46.78 -33.53 18.99
N CYS A 298 -47.82 -32.75 19.27
CA CYS A 298 -47.87 -31.72 20.32
C CYS A 298 -48.03 -32.38 21.69
N ASP A 299 -47.48 -31.83 22.79
CA ASP A 299 -48.31 -31.32 23.91
C ASP A 299 -47.50 -30.67 25.06
N LYS A 300 -48.27 -29.90 25.84
CA LYS A 300 -47.97 -28.95 26.90
C LYS A 300 -47.55 -29.57 28.25
N LYS A 301 -47.07 -28.65 29.10
CA LYS A 301 -47.05 -28.62 30.59
C LYS A 301 -45.97 -29.45 31.30
N LYS A 302 -45.03 -28.71 31.93
CA LYS A 302 -44.92 -28.65 33.40
C LYS A 302 -44.15 -27.42 33.87
N LYS A 303 -44.89 -26.44 34.41
CA LYS A 303 -44.40 -25.50 35.44
C LYS A 303 -43.92 -26.31 36.64
N LYS A 304 -42.75 -26.00 37.20
CA LYS A 304 -42.60 -25.43 38.54
C LYS A 304 -41.13 -25.27 38.96
N THR A 305 -40.85 -24.04 39.41
CA THR A 305 -39.96 -23.65 40.51
C THR A 305 -38.46 -23.93 40.39
N ARG A 306 -37.69 -22.83 40.27
CA ARG A 306 -36.76 -22.43 41.33
C ARG A 306 -36.46 -20.93 41.22
N LYS A 307 -36.85 -20.19 42.27
CA LYS A 307 -36.31 -18.87 42.58
C LYS A 307 -34.79 -19.00 42.69
N SER A 308 -34.02 -18.34 41.83
CA SER A 308 -32.64 -17.98 42.13
C SER A 308 -32.59 -16.49 42.45
N LYS A 309 -32.17 -16.20 43.68
CA LYS A 309 -31.73 -14.89 44.14
C LYS A 309 -30.62 -14.37 43.22
N THR A 310 -30.86 -13.22 42.61
CA THR A 310 -29.93 -12.09 42.47
C THR A 310 -30.82 -10.91 42.09
N GLY A 311 -30.92 -9.92 42.98
CA GLY A 311 -31.62 -8.68 42.66
C GLY A 311 -30.91 -8.03 41.49
N LYS A 312 -31.61 -7.91 40.35
CA LYS A 312 -31.25 -6.92 39.35
C LYS A 312 -31.92 -5.63 39.78
N ASP A 313 -31.12 -4.56 39.79
CA ASP A 313 -31.56 -3.18 39.93
C ASP A 313 -32.50 -2.82 38.77
N GLU A 314 -33.76 -3.24 38.86
CA GLU A 314 -34.79 -2.81 37.92
C GLU A 314 -35.07 -1.31 38.16
N CYS A 315 -35.14 -0.54 37.08
CA CYS A 315 -35.36 0.92 37.01
C CYS A 315 -34.10 1.83 37.04
N GLU A 316 -33.03 1.49 36.33
CA GLU A 316 -32.07 2.49 35.83
C GLU A 316 -32.26 2.67 34.32
N PRO A 317 -32.07 3.89 33.76
CA PRO A 317 -32.19 4.09 32.32
C PRO A 317 -31.04 3.37 31.61
N GLU A 318 -31.37 2.50 30.65
CA GLU A 318 -30.39 1.89 29.75
C GLU A 318 -30.39 2.64 28.42
N LEU A 319 -29.42 3.54 28.28
CA LEU A 319 -29.09 4.19 27.02
C LEU A 319 -27.70 3.73 26.56
N LYS A 320 -27.54 3.56 25.25
CA LYS A 320 -26.23 3.31 24.62
C LYS A 320 -26.02 4.23 23.45
N LEU A 321 -24.81 4.77 23.30
CA LEU A 321 -24.45 5.55 22.13
C LEU A 321 -24.52 4.66 20.88
N VAL A 322 -25.18 5.14 19.84
CA VAL A 322 -25.30 4.45 18.55
C VAL A 322 -24.52 5.19 17.47
N SER A 323 -24.71 6.52 17.39
CA SER A 323 -23.98 7.31 16.41
C SER A 323 -23.76 8.76 16.81
N VAL A 324 -22.79 9.39 16.17
CA VAL A 324 -22.50 10.82 16.25
C VAL A 324 -22.26 11.35 14.84
N GLU A 325 -23.18 12.17 14.35
CA GLU A 325 -23.10 12.88 13.09
C GLU A 325 -22.62 14.32 13.35
N PHE A 326 -21.61 14.79 12.61
CA PHE A 326 -21.21 16.20 12.66
C PHE A 326 -22.02 17.02 11.67
N LEU A 327 -22.36 18.26 12.05
CA LEU A 327 -23.23 19.16 11.29
C LEU A 327 -22.52 20.47 10.96
N ASN A 328 -22.86 21.09 9.82
CA ASN A 328 -22.22 22.32 9.34
C ASN A 328 -20.70 22.16 9.11
N ASP A 329 -20.26 20.92 8.87
CA ASP A 329 -18.93 20.58 8.39
C ASP A 329 -18.78 20.97 6.91
N LEU A 330 -17.55 20.87 6.42
CA LEU A 330 -17.22 21.06 5.01
C LEU A 330 -17.73 19.86 4.20
N ASP A 331 -18.26 20.12 3.00
CA ASP A 331 -18.59 19.08 2.04
C ASP A 331 -17.29 18.40 1.56
N ILE A 332 -17.02 17.20 2.08
CA ILE A 332 -15.82 16.42 1.78
C ILE A 332 -16.15 15.30 0.81
N TYR A 333 -15.38 15.22 -0.26
CA TYR A 333 -15.42 14.09 -1.19
C TYR A 333 -14.33 13.09 -0.81
N LYS A 334 -14.74 11.89 -0.42
CA LYS A 334 -13.83 10.79 -0.14
C LYS A 334 -13.28 10.26 -1.46
N ASP A 335 -12.03 10.60 -1.75
CA ASP A 335 -11.24 10.00 -2.82
C ASP A 335 -10.53 8.75 -2.32
N GLN A 336 -10.32 7.73 -3.16
CA GLN A 336 -9.50 6.57 -2.82
C GLN A 336 -8.98 5.93 -4.09
N ILE A 337 -7.73 5.46 -4.08
CA ILE A 337 -7.16 4.81 -5.26
C ILE A 337 -7.98 3.56 -5.62
N GLY A 338 -8.37 3.47 -6.89
CA GLY A 338 -9.22 2.41 -7.42
C GLY A 338 -10.72 2.66 -7.27
N GLN A 339 -11.15 3.80 -6.71
CA GLN A 339 -12.56 4.14 -6.53
C GLN A 339 -12.86 5.57 -6.98
N ALA A 340 -14.02 5.75 -7.63
CA ALA A 340 -14.48 7.10 -7.98
C ALA A 340 -14.82 7.89 -6.70
N PRO A 341 -14.43 9.18 -6.60
CA PRO A 341 -14.69 9.94 -5.40
C PRO A 341 -16.18 10.20 -5.17
N PHE A 342 -16.63 10.10 -3.93
CA PHE A 342 -18.03 10.33 -3.54
C PHE A 342 -18.15 11.29 -2.37
N LEU A 343 -19.26 12.02 -2.28
CA LEU A 343 -19.53 12.95 -1.18
C LEU A 343 -19.80 12.17 0.11
N ILE A 344 -19.14 12.55 1.20
CA ILE A 344 -19.48 12.10 2.55
C ILE A 344 -20.74 12.87 2.96
N THR A 345 -21.91 12.22 2.94
CA THR A 345 -23.17 12.82 3.38
C THR A 345 -23.42 12.50 4.84
N GLY A 346 -23.41 13.52 5.71
CA GLY A 346 -23.58 13.36 7.15
C GLY A 346 -22.40 12.60 7.75
N ALA A 347 -21.28 13.30 8.01
CA ALA A 347 -20.06 12.68 8.53
C ALA A 347 -20.33 12.00 9.88
N GLU A 348 -20.64 10.70 9.81
CA GLU A 348 -21.14 9.90 10.91
C GLU A 348 -20.06 8.97 11.42
N TRP A 349 -20.00 8.89 12.75
CA TRP A 349 -19.44 7.77 13.47
C TRP A 349 -20.60 6.89 13.95
N LYS A 350 -20.58 5.59 13.68
CA LYS A 350 -21.67 4.68 14.02
C LYS A 350 -21.12 3.37 14.56
N ASP A 351 -21.66 2.93 15.70
CA ASP A 351 -21.32 1.69 16.41
C ASP A 351 -22.62 1.09 16.97
N THR A 352 -23.34 0.33 16.14
CA THR A 352 -24.67 -0.17 16.49
C THR A 352 -24.66 -1.32 17.50
N ASP A 353 -23.57 -2.10 17.56
CA ASP A 353 -23.42 -3.20 18.51
C ASP A 353 -22.68 -2.81 19.80
N SER A 354 -22.20 -1.57 19.88
CA SER A 354 -21.49 -0.98 21.02
C SER A 354 -20.22 -1.75 21.41
N ASN A 355 -19.56 -2.38 20.44
CA ASN A 355 -18.34 -3.16 20.68
C ASN A 355 -17.07 -2.29 20.72
N GLY A 356 -17.18 -0.98 20.43
CA GLY A 356 -16.06 -0.03 20.38
C GLY A 356 -15.32 0.00 19.04
N LYS A 357 -15.78 -0.75 18.03
CA LYS A 357 -15.31 -0.79 16.64
C LYS A 357 -16.45 -0.32 15.73
N PRO A 358 -16.48 0.97 15.38
CA PRO A 358 -17.58 1.52 14.62
C PRO A 358 -17.69 0.89 13.22
N GLU A 359 -18.91 0.63 12.74
CA GLU A 359 -19.15 0.21 11.37
C GLU A 359 -18.90 1.35 10.37
N ILE A 360 -19.11 2.60 10.81
CA ILE A 360 -18.88 3.82 10.02
C ILE A 360 -18.03 4.77 10.85
N ASN A 361 -16.95 5.29 10.28
CA ASN A 361 -16.11 6.31 10.91
C ASN A 361 -15.63 7.30 9.87
N GLU A 362 -16.51 8.22 9.47
CA GLU A 362 -16.19 9.20 8.44
C GLU A 362 -15.36 10.37 8.97
N ARG A 363 -14.65 11.01 8.04
CA ARG A 363 -13.71 12.10 8.33
C ARG A 363 -14.45 13.43 8.27
N ILE A 364 -14.06 14.36 9.14
CA ILE A 364 -14.79 15.61 9.32
C ILE A 364 -13.87 16.80 9.07
N GLY A 365 -14.39 17.85 8.44
CA GLY A 365 -13.63 19.07 8.12
C GLY A 365 -14.36 20.33 8.59
N TYR A 366 -13.63 21.27 9.19
CA TYR A 366 -14.17 22.57 9.60
C TYR A 366 -13.24 23.71 9.22
N VAL A 367 -13.81 24.92 9.08
CA VAL A 367 -13.00 26.15 9.05
C VAL A 367 -12.62 26.54 10.47
N SER A 368 -11.40 27.04 10.67
CA SER A 368 -10.95 27.56 11.96
C SER A 368 -11.93 28.59 12.56
N GLY A 369 -12.02 28.63 13.89
CA GLY A 369 -12.96 29.50 14.61
C GLY A 369 -14.44 29.09 14.57
N LYS A 370 -14.83 28.04 13.83
CA LYS A 370 -16.20 27.50 13.87
C LYS A 370 -16.46 26.73 15.15
N THR A 371 -17.71 26.71 15.59
CA THR A 371 -18.20 25.87 16.69
C THR A 371 -18.70 24.55 16.12
N LEU A 372 -18.17 23.45 16.64
CA LEU A 372 -18.61 22.10 16.28
C LEU A 372 -20.09 21.92 16.65
N LYS A 373 -20.86 21.37 15.71
CA LYS A 373 -22.25 20.96 15.95
C LYS A 373 -22.36 19.49 15.65
N ILE A 374 -23.15 18.79 16.45
CA ILE A 374 -23.36 17.35 16.31
C ILE A 374 -24.82 16.98 16.49
N LYS A 375 -25.17 15.82 15.97
CA LYS A 375 -26.40 15.09 16.25
C LYS A 375 -25.97 13.70 16.73
N ALA A 376 -26.23 13.40 18.01
CA ALA A 376 -25.90 12.13 18.62
C ALA A 376 -27.15 11.28 18.83
N GLU A 377 -27.09 10.00 18.46
CA GLU A 377 -28.17 9.05 18.61
C GLU A 377 -27.86 8.02 19.69
N PHE A 378 -28.87 7.74 20.51
CA PHE A 378 -28.79 6.79 21.62
C PHE A 378 -29.93 5.79 21.55
N ALA A 379 -29.62 4.50 21.62
CA ALA A 379 -30.61 3.43 21.73
C ALA A 379 -31.17 3.39 23.16
N ILE A 380 -32.48 3.18 23.29
CA ILE A 380 -33.17 2.94 24.55
C ILE A 380 -33.35 1.43 24.71
N GLU A 381 -32.63 0.81 25.64
CA GLU A 381 -32.81 -0.62 25.97
C GLU A 381 -33.88 -0.81 27.05
N GLU A 382 -33.92 0.09 28.03
CA GLU A 382 -34.96 0.13 29.07
C GLU A 382 -35.42 1.57 29.34
N LYS A 383 -36.74 1.77 29.37
CA LYS A 383 -37.39 3.07 29.63
C LYS A 383 -37.97 3.10 31.05
N PRO A 384 -37.35 3.81 32.01
CA PRO A 384 -37.88 3.86 33.38
C PRO A 384 -39.08 4.80 33.47
N GLU A 385 -40.18 4.37 34.10
CA GLU A 385 -41.39 5.20 34.28
C GLU A 385 -41.15 6.40 35.23
N GLU A 386 -40.21 6.29 36.17
CA GLU A 386 -39.99 7.29 37.24
C GLU A 386 -39.01 8.42 36.85
N ILE A 387 -38.16 8.22 35.83
CA ILE A 387 -37.10 9.17 35.47
C ILE A 387 -37.59 10.10 34.36
N LYS A 388 -38.08 11.29 34.76
CA LYS A 388 -38.69 12.26 33.85
C LYS A 388 -37.71 13.19 33.14
N THR A 389 -36.55 13.48 33.74
CA THR A 389 -35.57 14.41 33.17
C THR A 389 -34.17 13.84 33.23
N VAL A 390 -33.45 13.95 32.13
CA VAL A 390 -32.05 13.56 32.01
C VAL A 390 -31.22 14.68 31.42
N THR A 391 -29.92 14.64 31.67
CA THR A 391 -28.92 15.46 31.00
C THR A 391 -27.88 14.57 30.36
N ILE A 392 -27.73 14.66 29.05
CA ILE A 392 -26.69 13.95 28.31
C ILE A 392 -25.53 14.92 28.08
N THR A 393 -24.31 14.47 28.37
CA THR A 393 -23.09 15.26 28.21
C THR A 393 -22.03 14.45 27.47
N GLY A 394 -21.55 14.98 26.35
CA GLY A 394 -20.38 14.48 25.63
C GLY A 394 -19.16 15.35 25.93
N ASN A 395 -18.15 14.79 26.59
CA ASN A 395 -16.90 15.48 26.90
C ASN A 395 -15.86 15.13 25.85
N ALA A 396 -15.65 16.03 24.90
CA ALA A 396 -14.68 15.87 23.84
C ALA A 396 -13.29 16.30 24.29
N ARG A 397 -12.28 15.49 23.98
CA ARG A 397 -10.86 15.71 24.30
C ARG A 397 -10.03 15.59 23.03
N THR A 398 -9.13 16.55 22.81
CA THR A 398 -8.11 16.48 21.76
C THR A 398 -6.79 15.94 22.31
N PRO A 399 -5.87 15.41 21.48
CA PRO A 399 -4.54 14.98 21.92
C PRO A 399 -3.73 16.11 22.58
N GLN A 400 -4.01 17.37 22.24
CA GLN A 400 -3.39 18.56 22.82
C GLN A 400 -4.03 18.99 24.16
N GLY A 401 -4.98 18.22 24.70
CA GLY A 401 -5.63 18.49 25.98
C GLY A 401 -6.77 19.52 25.93
N LYS A 402 -7.11 20.08 24.76
CA LYS A 402 -8.25 20.98 24.62
C LYS A 402 -9.55 20.19 24.80
N THR A 403 -10.49 20.75 25.55
CA THR A 403 -11.77 20.10 25.83
C THR A 403 -12.96 20.88 25.27
N PHE A 404 -13.91 20.18 24.66
CA PHE A 404 -15.22 20.71 24.30
C PHE A 404 -16.30 19.93 25.02
N ILE A 405 -17.39 20.61 25.38
CA ILE A 405 -18.53 19.98 26.05
C ILE A 405 -19.75 20.15 25.14
N PHE A 406 -20.37 19.03 24.80
CA PHE A 406 -21.68 18.95 24.17
C PHE A 406 -22.70 18.58 25.24
N GLN A 407 -23.78 19.36 25.39
CA GLN A 407 -24.73 19.13 26.47
C GLN A 407 -26.18 19.37 26.04
N ASP A 408 -27.04 18.39 26.33
CA ASP A 408 -28.50 18.49 26.23
C ASP A 408 -29.09 18.40 27.66
N LYS A 409 -29.66 19.49 28.16
CA LYS A 409 -30.13 19.61 29.56
C LYS A 409 -31.63 19.42 29.69
N GLY A 410 -32.04 18.68 30.73
CA GLY A 410 -33.40 18.71 31.27
C GLY A 410 -34.49 18.16 30.36
N ARG A 411 -34.16 17.16 29.53
CA ARG A 411 -35.10 16.61 28.54
C ARG A 411 -35.72 15.30 29.00
N SER A 412 -36.96 15.06 28.54
CA SER A 412 -37.63 13.78 28.70
C SER A 412 -37.02 12.71 27.78
N LEU A 413 -37.03 11.46 28.24
CA LEU A 413 -36.73 10.27 27.44
C LEU A 413 -37.97 9.90 26.60
N SER A 414 -38.27 10.71 25.60
CA SER A 414 -39.36 10.46 24.64
C SER A 414 -38.80 9.85 23.35
N GLY A 415 -39.26 8.64 23.01
CA GLY A 415 -38.86 7.86 21.84
C GLY A 415 -39.26 6.39 22.04
N ASP A 416 -39.54 5.66 20.95
CA ASP A 416 -39.98 4.26 21.02
C ASP A 416 -38.79 3.28 21.09
N SER A 417 -37.62 3.65 20.57
CA SER A 417 -36.39 2.84 20.60
C SER A 417 -35.07 3.62 20.44
N LEU A 418 -35.10 4.81 19.82
CA LEU A 418 -33.95 5.69 19.58
C LEU A 418 -34.26 7.12 20.02
N ILE A 419 -33.25 7.80 20.57
CA ILE A 419 -33.31 9.22 20.91
C ILE A 419 -32.18 9.95 20.22
N THR A 420 -32.54 10.99 19.47
CA THR A 420 -31.59 11.82 18.73
C THR A 420 -31.47 13.21 19.34
N LYS A 421 -30.25 13.65 19.63
CA LYS A 421 -29.94 14.92 20.30
C LYS A 421 -28.99 15.78 19.47
N ALA A 422 -29.47 16.94 19.03
CA ALA A 422 -28.64 17.96 18.43
C ALA A 422 -27.98 18.84 19.50
N MET A 423 -26.66 19.01 19.44
CA MET A 423 -25.88 19.76 20.42
C MET A 423 -24.82 20.62 19.71
N SER A 424 -24.40 21.70 20.37
CA SER A 424 -23.25 22.51 19.96
C SER A 424 -22.17 22.44 21.03
N ALA A 425 -20.91 22.48 20.61
CA ALA A 425 -19.79 22.60 21.53
C ALA A 425 -19.90 23.91 22.33
N ASN A 426 -19.46 23.89 23.58
CA ASN A 426 -19.41 25.04 24.48
C ASN A 426 -18.41 26.15 24.08
N GLY A 427 -17.64 25.96 23.01
CA GLY A 427 -16.70 26.95 22.50
C GLY A 427 -16.21 26.64 21.08
N PRO A 428 -15.62 27.63 20.40
CA PRO A 428 -15.14 27.45 19.03
C PRO A 428 -13.80 26.71 18.96
N LEU A 429 -13.52 26.17 17.78
CA LEU A 429 -12.18 25.75 17.38
C LEU A 429 -11.20 26.94 17.48
N ALA A 430 -9.89 26.66 17.58
CA ALA A 430 -8.90 27.73 17.54
C ALA A 430 -9.10 28.55 16.25
N SER A 431 -9.10 29.88 16.39
CA SER A 431 -9.28 30.79 15.25
C SER A 431 -7.97 30.98 14.51
N LYS A 432 -8.03 31.09 13.18
CA LYS A 432 -6.86 31.28 12.31
C LYS A 432 -5.76 30.27 12.59
N ARG A 433 -6.11 28.99 12.70
CA ARG A 433 -5.14 27.93 12.94
C ARG A 433 -5.51 26.64 12.24
N THR A 434 -4.59 26.10 11.45
CA THR A 434 -4.72 24.74 10.93
C THR A 434 -4.62 23.73 12.08
N GLN A 435 -5.49 22.74 12.10
CA GLN A 435 -5.46 21.68 13.11
C GLN A 435 -5.74 20.33 12.46
N PHE A 436 -5.01 19.31 12.91
CA PHE A 436 -5.32 17.91 12.66
C PHE A 436 -5.50 17.23 14.02
N ILE A 437 -6.73 16.84 14.31
CA ILE A 437 -7.12 16.25 15.59
C ILE A 437 -7.49 14.81 15.33
N ASN A 438 -6.57 13.89 15.66
CA ASN A 438 -6.75 12.47 15.49
C ASN A 438 -6.18 11.70 16.71
N PRO A 439 -7.01 11.04 17.54
CA PRO A 439 -8.47 11.11 17.56
C PRO A 439 -9.00 12.32 18.36
N LEU A 440 -10.11 12.92 17.92
CA LEU A 440 -11.03 13.64 18.81
C LEU A 440 -11.88 12.58 19.54
N THR A 441 -11.69 12.43 20.84
CA THR A 441 -12.44 11.43 21.63
C THR A 441 -13.57 12.11 22.39
N ILE A 442 -14.81 11.62 22.28
CA ILE A 442 -15.97 12.15 23.00
C ILE A 442 -16.48 11.09 23.98
N ASP A 443 -16.35 11.37 25.27
CA ASP A 443 -16.83 10.49 26.34
C ASP A 443 -18.25 10.90 26.76
N TRP A 444 -19.20 9.98 26.64
CA TRP A 444 -20.63 10.26 26.84
C TRP A 444 -21.12 9.83 28.21
N THR A 445 -21.87 10.71 28.86
CA THR A 445 -22.41 10.50 30.20
C THR A 445 -23.87 10.92 30.28
N LEU A 446 -24.66 10.16 31.03
CA LEU A 446 -26.03 10.45 31.39
C LEU A 446 -26.11 10.84 32.86
N LYS A 447 -26.66 12.00 33.16
CA LYS A 447 -26.98 12.44 34.53
C LYS A 447 -28.49 12.47 34.73
N TYR A 448 -28.95 11.87 35.82
CA TYR A 448 -30.37 11.83 36.21
C TYR A 448 -30.52 11.83 37.73
N LYS A 449 -31.75 11.96 38.22
CA LYS A 449 -32.08 11.78 39.64
C LYS A 449 -33.00 10.57 39.79
N LYS A 450 -32.67 9.69 40.74
CA LYS A 450 -33.55 8.60 41.21
C LYS A 450 -33.81 8.85 42.69
N ASP A 451 -35.07 8.96 43.08
CA ASP A 451 -35.47 9.30 44.46
C ASP A 451 -34.83 10.59 45.00
N GLY A 452 -34.65 11.59 44.12
CA GLY A 452 -33.98 12.85 44.45
C GLY A 452 -32.45 12.79 44.51
N ILE A 453 -31.85 11.59 44.47
CA ILE A 453 -30.40 11.37 44.53
C ILE A 453 -29.80 11.48 43.12
N PRO A 454 -28.76 12.32 42.89
CA PRO A 454 -28.05 12.40 41.62
C PRO A 454 -27.32 11.09 41.28
N LYS A 455 -27.49 10.61 40.05
CA LYS A 455 -26.80 9.45 39.47
C LYS A 455 -26.14 9.84 38.15
N THR A 456 -25.03 9.17 37.83
CA THR A 456 -24.29 9.35 36.57
C THR A 456 -23.98 7.97 35.98
N LYS A 457 -24.25 7.79 34.68
CA LYS A 457 -23.98 6.56 33.93
C LYS A 457 -23.13 6.86 32.70
N ASN A 458 -22.21 5.96 32.35
CA ASN A 458 -21.40 6.04 31.14
C ASN A 458 -22.21 5.46 29.96
N LEU A 459 -22.20 6.15 28.81
CA LEU A 459 -22.93 5.78 27.60
C LEU A 459 -22.03 5.27 26.46
N GLY A 460 -20.72 5.19 26.69
CA GLY A 460 -19.70 4.86 25.69
C GLY A 460 -18.87 6.07 25.26
N SER A 461 -17.97 5.83 24.31
CA SER A 461 -17.09 6.84 23.74
C SER A 461 -17.06 6.74 22.23
N SER A 462 -16.97 7.86 21.52
CA SER A 462 -16.72 7.89 20.08
C SER A 462 -15.38 8.55 19.76
N LYS A 463 -14.73 8.12 18.67
CA LYS A 463 -13.42 8.60 18.22
C LYS A 463 -13.50 9.06 16.78
N HIS A 464 -13.08 10.29 16.53
CA HIS A 464 -13.24 10.97 15.24
C HIS A 464 -11.92 11.51 14.72
N THR A 465 -11.79 11.65 13.40
CA THR A 465 -10.69 12.38 12.77
C THR A 465 -11.20 13.72 12.26
N LEU A 466 -10.67 14.82 12.82
CA LEU A 466 -11.09 16.18 12.51
C LEU A 466 -9.94 16.99 11.88
N TYR A 467 -10.20 17.50 10.69
CA TYR A 467 -9.35 18.43 9.96
C TYR A 467 -9.88 19.86 10.10
N VAL A 468 -9.00 20.83 10.32
CA VAL A 468 -9.39 22.24 10.45
C VAL A 468 -8.55 23.10 9.52
N THR A 469 -9.19 23.75 8.55
CA THR A 469 -8.53 24.64 7.58
C THR A 469 -8.22 26.01 8.20
N LEU A 470 -7.19 26.68 7.69
CA LEU A 470 -6.80 28.01 8.16
C LEU A 470 -7.92 29.04 7.93
N ASN A 471 -8.33 29.21 6.67
CA ASN A 471 -9.41 30.08 6.24
C ASN A 471 -10.50 29.26 5.53
N LYS A 472 -11.59 29.95 5.10
CA LYS A 472 -12.58 29.34 4.22
C LYS A 472 -11.87 28.92 2.90
N PRO A 473 -12.08 27.68 2.43
CA PRO A 473 -11.60 27.25 1.12
C PRO A 473 -12.04 28.21 0.00
N LEU A 474 -11.15 28.44 -0.96
CA LEU A 474 -11.42 29.29 -2.13
C LEU A 474 -12.52 28.66 -3.03
N GLU A 475 -13.29 29.51 -3.73
CA GLU A 475 -14.45 29.07 -4.52
C GLU A 475 -14.09 28.12 -5.67
N ASP A 476 -12.95 28.33 -6.33
CA ASP A 476 -12.42 27.44 -7.38
C ASP A 476 -12.16 26.01 -6.88
N PHE A 477 -12.15 25.82 -5.56
CA PHE A 477 -11.87 24.57 -4.86
C PHE A 477 -13.03 24.15 -3.95
N TYR A 478 -14.28 24.50 -4.33
CA TYR A 478 -15.47 24.15 -3.55
C TYR A 478 -15.65 22.64 -3.35
N LYS A 479 -15.12 21.81 -4.27
CA LYS A 479 -15.13 20.35 -4.15
C LYS A 479 -13.85 19.89 -3.43
N ILE A 480 -13.94 19.73 -2.11
CA ILE A 480 -12.78 19.41 -1.27
C ILE A 480 -12.63 17.90 -1.18
N TYR A 481 -11.61 17.35 -1.83
CA TYR A 481 -11.26 15.95 -1.67
C TYR A 481 -10.55 15.71 -0.33
N LEU A 482 -10.78 14.54 0.28
CA LEU A 482 -10.23 14.20 1.59
C LEU A 482 -8.69 14.22 1.59
N THR A 483 -8.04 13.83 0.49
CA THR A 483 -6.59 14.00 0.33
C THR A 483 -6.14 15.46 0.38
N LEU A 484 -6.87 16.36 -0.28
CA LEU A 484 -6.53 17.79 -0.26
C LEU A 484 -6.63 18.34 1.16
N LEU A 485 -7.71 17.99 1.87
CA LEU A 485 -7.92 18.40 3.24
C LEU A 485 -6.87 17.83 4.19
N HIS A 486 -6.47 16.57 3.98
CA HIS A 486 -5.41 15.92 4.74
C HIS A 486 -4.07 16.66 4.55
N LEU A 487 -3.62 16.83 3.30
CA LEU A 487 -2.35 17.51 2.99
C LEU A 487 -2.35 19.00 3.38
N ALA A 488 -3.53 19.64 3.40
CA ALA A 488 -3.65 21.03 3.83
C ALA A 488 -3.48 21.21 5.35
N THR A 489 -3.72 20.17 6.16
CA THR A 489 -3.92 20.37 7.61
C THR A 489 -3.17 19.38 8.50
N SER A 490 -2.62 18.28 7.96
CA SER A 490 -1.92 17.24 8.74
C SER A 490 -0.61 17.72 9.36
N ASN A 491 0.18 18.54 8.64
CA ASN A 491 1.26 19.35 9.22
C ASN A 491 0.64 20.59 9.90
N ALA A 492 -0.01 20.34 11.03
CA ALA A 492 -0.89 21.27 11.73
C ALA A 492 -0.14 22.42 12.42
N GLY A 493 -0.90 23.42 12.86
CA GLY A 493 -0.44 24.44 13.78
C GLY A 493 -0.16 25.79 13.14
N ALA A 494 -0.16 25.88 11.81
CA ALA A 494 0.03 27.12 11.07
C ALA A 494 -1.02 28.16 11.46
N SER A 495 -0.55 29.34 11.81
CA SER A 495 -1.33 30.48 12.31
C SER A 495 -1.59 31.55 11.24
N ASP A 496 -0.92 31.43 10.10
CA ASP A 496 -1.09 32.31 8.95
C ASP A 496 -0.78 31.63 7.61
N GLU A 497 -0.98 32.37 6.53
CA GLU A 497 -0.84 31.89 5.15
C GLU A 497 0.61 31.50 4.80
N VAL A 498 1.62 32.13 5.42
CA VAL A 498 3.04 31.83 5.16
C VAL A 498 3.43 30.52 5.85
N GLU A 499 3.04 30.35 7.11
CA GLU A 499 3.25 29.11 7.86
C GLU A 499 2.50 27.94 7.21
N ALA A 500 1.27 28.16 6.75
CA ALA A 500 0.48 27.12 6.08
C ALA A 500 1.12 26.71 4.74
N LEU A 501 1.55 27.69 3.93
CA LEU A 501 2.30 27.43 2.70
C LEU A 501 3.58 26.62 2.98
N LYS A 502 4.36 27.04 3.98
CA LYS A 502 5.60 26.36 4.39
C LYS A 502 5.32 24.92 4.82
N ASN A 503 4.38 24.72 5.72
CA ASN A 503 4.01 23.39 6.24
C ASN A 503 3.56 22.44 5.13
N THR A 504 2.81 22.95 4.14
CA THR A 504 2.44 22.17 2.95
C THR A 504 3.66 21.91 2.07
N TRP A 505 4.48 22.92 1.78
CA TRP A 505 5.64 22.80 0.89
C TRP A 505 6.68 21.77 1.39
N GLU A 506 6.95 21.75 2.70
CA GLU A 506 7.84 20.76 3.33
C GLU A 506 7.47 19.31 2.96
N MET A 507 6.18 19.02 2.75
CA MET A 507 5.75 17.68 2.31
C MET A 507 6.20 17.38 0.87
N PHE A 508 6.17 18.37 -0.02
CA PHE A 508 6.57 18.20 -1.42
C PHE A 508 8.10 18.08 -1.56
N GLU A 509 8.87 18.70 -0.67
CA GLU A 509 10.34 18.57 -0.66
C GLU A 509 10.79 17.13 -0.40
N THR A 510 9.98 16.34 0.31
CA THR A 510 10.26 14.90 0.56
C THR A 510 10.21 14.04 -0.70
N LYS A 511 9.54 14.53 -1.77
CA LYS A 511 9.27 13.80 -3.01
C LYS A 511 8.45 12.50 -2.85
N SER A 512 7.73 12.37 -1.73
CA SER A 512 7.00 11.14 -1.37
C SER A 512 5.54 11.43 -0.99
N ILE A 513 4.88 12.33 -1.74
CA ILE A 513 3.49 12.72 -1.47
C ILE A 513 2.54 11.52 -1.57
N THR A 514 1.77 11.27 -0.51
CA THR A 514 0.70 10.27 -0.50
C THR A 514 -0.67 10.93 -0.44
N ASN A 515 -1.70 10.17 -0.78
CA ASN A 515 -3.08 10.52 -0.50
C ASN A 515 -3.39 10.33 1.01
N TRP A 516 -4.64 10.57 1.44
CA TRP A 516 -5.02 10.49 2.86
C TRP A 516 -4.93 9.08 3.47
N ASP A 517 -4.93 8.01 2.66
CA ASP A 517 -4.78 6.61 3.10
C ASP A 517 -3.37 6.04 2.87
N SER A 518 -2.38 6.94 2.80
CA SER A 518 -0.94 6.63 2.70
C SER A 518 -0.54 5.88 1.42
N LYS A 519 -1.33 6.00 0.35
CA LYS A 519 -0.97 5.50 -0.97
C LYS A 519 -0.24 6.57 -1.80
N PRO A 520 0.85 6.23 -2.49
CA PRO A 520 1.65 7.19 -3.23
C PRO A 520 0.90 7.78 -4.43
N LEU A 521 1.07 9.09 -4.64
CA LEU A 521 0.65 9.79 -5.84
C LEU A 521 1.88 9.97 -6.75
N TYR A 522 1.83 9.52 -7.99
CA TYR A 522 2.98 9.53 -8.89
C TYR A 522 2.92 10.72 -9.85
N TYR A 523 4.02 11.47 -10.02
CA TYR A 523 4.07 12.53 -11.05
C TYR A 523 3.99 11.93 -12.46
N TYR A 524 4.79 10.89 -12.71
CA TYR A 524 4.66 10.01 -13.87
C TYR A 524 4.92 8.57 -13.43
N LYS A 525 3.90 7.72 -13.51
CA LYS A 525 4.04 6.29 -13.23
C LYS A 525 4.37 5.55 -14.52
N ARG A 526 5.47 4.79 -14.50
CA ARG A 526 5.95 4.05 -15.67
C ARG A 526 4.93 3.02 -16.15
N GLY A 527 4.80 2.87 -17.47
CA GLY A 527 3.86 1.92 -18.08
C GLY A 527 2.38 2.34 -17.99
N VAL A 528 2.08 3.50 -17.40
CA VAL A 528 0.72 4.04 -17.30
C VAL A 528 0.67 5.36 -18.05
N LEU A 529 -0.18 5.44 -19.08
CA LEU A 529 -0.32 6.65 -19.89
C LEU A 529 -1.76 7.15 -19.83
N GLY A 530 -1.94 8.26 -19.14
CA GLY A 530 -3.14 9.08 -19.28
C GLY A 530 -3.15 9.87 -20.59
N SER A 531 -4.21 10.65 -20.78
CA SER A 531 -4.46 11.55 -21.91
C SER A 531 -3.22 12.39 -22.34
N LEU A 532 -3.00 12.48 -23.66
CA LEU A 532 -1.96 13.29 -24.34
C LEU A 532 -1.98 14.79 -24.03
N TYR A 533 -3.04 15.28 -23.38
CA TYR A 533 -3.29 16.71 -23.20
C TYR A 533 -3.15 17.16 -21.76
N CYS A 534 -2.55 16.37 -20.84
CA CYS A 534 -2.47 16.73 -19.41
C CYS A 534 -3.79 17.26 -18.83
N GLY A 535 -4.92 16.67 -19.24
CA GLY A 535 -6.24 17.14 -18.85
C GLY A 535 -6.56 18.60 -19.19
N LEU A 536 -5.95 19.21 -20.23
CA LEU A 536 -6.22 20.59 -20.67
C LEU A 536 -7.69 20.83 -21.05
N LYS A 537 -8.45 19.77 -21.36
CA LYS A 537 -9.89 19.84 -21.61
C LYS A 537 -10.75 19.54 -20.37
N GLU A 538 -10.14 19.05 -19.30
CA GLU A 538 -10.80 18.75 -18.03
C GLU A 538 -10.71 19.98 -17.13
N ASN A 539 -11.84 20.36 -16.52
CA ASN A 539 -11.79 21.36 -15.46
C ASN A 539 -10.99 20.83 -14.25
N GLN A 540 -10.59 21.75 -13.38
CA GLN A 540 -9.72 21.44 -12.25
C GLN A 540 -10.27 20.33 -11.34
N ILE A 541 -11.58 20.32 -11.13
CA ILE A 541 -12.26 19.41 -10.22
C ILE A 541 -12.30 17.99 -10.77
N GLU A 542 -12.70 17.83 -12.03
CA GLU A 542 -12.75 16.54 -12.72
C GLU A 542 -11.36 15.91 -12.78
N PHE A 543 -10.36 16.71 -13.14
CA PHE A 543 -8.98 16.27 -13.19
C PHE A 543 -8.49 15.77 -11.83
N LEU A 544 -8.69 16.56 -10.76
CA LEU A 544 -8.24 16.18 -9.42
C LEU A 544 -8.94 14.92 -8.93
N GLY A 545 -10.25 14.79 -9.18
CA GLY A 545 -10.98 13.57 -8.84
C GLY A 545 -10.42 12.33 -9.54
N ARG A 546 -10.13 12.42 -10.84
CA ARG A 546 -9.51 11.33 -11.60
C ARG A 546 -8.10 11.02 -11.09
N PHE A 547 -7.27 12.04 -10.88
CA PHE A 547 -5.91 11.88 -10.41
C PHE A 547 -5.84 11.23 -9.03
N LEU A 548 -6.65 11.69 -8.07
CA LEU A 548 -6.70 11.13 -6.73
C LEU A 548 -7.26 9.70 -6.70
N ALA A 549 -8.16 9.37 -7.63
CA ALA A 549 -8.70 8.02 -7.80
C ALA A 549 -7.75 7.05 -8.51
N SER A 550 -6.85 7.53 -9.38
CA SER A 550 -5.85 6.67 -10.04
C SER A 550 -4.54 6.58 -9.27
N GLY A 551 -4.17 7.64 -8.56
CA GLY A 551 -2.83 7.85 -8.02
C GLY A 551 -1.80 8.22 -9.09
N GLU A 552 -2.23 8.49 -10.32
CA GLU A 552 -1.37 8.56 -11.50
C GLU A 552 -1.48 9.94 -12.17
N GLY A 553 -0.43 10.73 -11.98
CA GLY A 553 -0.30 12.10 -12.45
C GLY A 553 0.24 12.22 -13.87
N GLN A 554 0.36 13.47 -14.31
CA GLN A 554 0.89 13.93 -15.59
C GLN A 554 1.46 15.35 -15.43
N CYS A 555 1.84 16.02 -16.52
CA CYS A 555 2.62 17.27 -16.53
C CYS A 555 2.10 18.42 -15.63
N ASN A 556 0.80 18.52 -15.37
CA ASN A 556 0.22 19.53 -14.46
C ASN A 556 -0.41 18.96 -13.19
N ALA A 557 -0.27 17.66 -12.92
CA ALA A 557 -1.01 17.01 -11.84
C ALA A 557 -0.64 17.54 -10.46
N PHE A 558 0.66 17.66 -10.20
CA PHE A 558 1.18 18.13 -8.92
C PHE A 558 1.04 19.64 -8.76
N GLU A 559 1.09 20.37 -9.87
CA GLU A 559 0.75 21.80 -9.91
C GLU A 559 -0.71 22.03 -9.46
N ARG A 560 -1.67 21.31 -10.08
CA ARG A 560 -3.10 21.40 -9.72
C ARG A 560 -3.36 20.91 -8.30
N LEU A 561 -2.67 19.86 -7.86
CA LEU A 561 -2.76 19.32 -6.50
C LEU A 561 -2.30 20.38 -5.49
N PHE A 562 -1.10 20.94 -5.67
CA PHE A 562 -0.54 21.93 -4.76
C PHE A 562 -1.41 23.18 -4.67
N ARG A 563 -1.88 23.72 -5.81
CA ARG A 563 -2.84 24.83 -5.82
C ARG A 563 -4.11 24.52 -5.05
N ALA A 564 -4.64 23.30 -5.18
CA ALA A 564 -5.84 22.89 -4.47
C ALA A 564 -5.65 22.75 -2.97
N ILE A 565 -4.48 22.29 -2.54
CA ILE A 565 -4.12 22.23 -1.12
C ILE A 565 -4.02 23.64 -0.53
N LEU A 566 -3.35 24.58 -1.23
CA LEU A 566 -3.29 25.99 -0.84
C LEU A 566 -4.69 26.62 -0.80
N GLY A 567 -5.49 26.39 -1.84
CA GLY A 567 -6.87 26.85 -1.93
C GLY A 567 -7.76 26.31 -0.81
N THR A 568 -7.51 25.09 -0.32
CA THR A 568 -8.21 24.49 0.83
C THR A 568 -7.97 25.27 2.13
N ASN A 569 -6.78 25.87 2.28
CA ASN A 569 -6.47 26.80 3.37
C ASN A 569 -6.85 28.27 3.08
N GLY A 570 -7.46 28.54 1.93
CA GLY A 570 -7.85 29.88 1.50
C GLY A 570 -6.67 30.74 1.00
N ILE A 571 -5.59 30.12 0.52
CA ILE A 571 -4.38 30.81 0.05
C ILE A 571 -4.45 30.93 -1.48
N GLU A 572 -4.40 32.16 -1.99
CA GLU A 572 -4.47 32.43 -3.42
C GLU A 572 -3.18 32.05 -4.16
N SER A 573 -3.33 31.34 -5.28
CA SER A 573 -2.23 30.93 -6.15
C SER A 573 -2.69 30.76 -7.60
N LYS A 574 -1.74 30.87 -8.53
CA LYS A 574 -1.97 30.77 -9.98
C LYS A 574 -1.05 29.72 -10.61
N THR A 575 -1.56 29.12 -11.68
CA THR A 575 -0.75 28.30 -12.59
C THR A 575 0.19 29.18 -13.38
N VAL A 576 1.44 28.75 -13.47
CA VAL A 576 2.46 29.37 -14.32
C VAL A 576 3.00 28.31 -15.26
N GLU A 577 2.96 28.61 -16.55
CA GLU A 577 3.57 27.78 -17.57
C GLU A 577 4.98 28.30 -17.85
N ALA A 578 5.97 27.44 -17.69
CA ALA A 578 7.34 27.65 -18.11
C ALA A 578 7.52 27.07 -19.51
N TYR A 579 7.79 27.95 -20.49
CA TYR A 579 7.92 27.58 -21.89
C TYR A 579 9.06 28.35 -22.54
N THR A 580 9.38 27.98 -23.78
CA THR A 580 10.49 28.57 -24.54
C THR A 580 10.03 29.43 -25.71
N GLY A 581 10.84 30.42 -26.09
CA GLY A 581 10.62 31.19 -27.33
C GLY A 581 11.06 30.43 -28.60
N ASN A 582 10.69 30.95 -29.77
CA ASN A 582 11.23 30.56 -31.09
C ASN A 582 11.08 29.06 -31.48
N GLU A 583 9.94 28.45 -31.16
CA GLU A 583 9.63 27.03 -31.43
C GLU A 583 10.58 26.03 -30.76
N ASP A 584 11.35 26.49 -29.77
CA ASP A 584 12.14 25.59 -28.94
C ASP A 584 11.24 24.80 -27.99
N TYR A 585 11.78 23.68 -27.54
CA TYR A 585 11.32 22.89 -26.41
C TYR A 585 12.48 22.65 -25.44
N ILE A 586 12.16 22.29 -24.19
CA ILE A 586 13.10 22.20 -23.08
C ILE A 586 13.75 20.82 -23.02
N LEU A 587 15.08 20.77 -23.02
CA LEU A 587 15.82 19.62 -22.51
C LEU A 587 16.01 19.79 -21.01
N VAL A 588 15.38 18.93 -20.21
CA VAL A 588 15.50 18.97 -18.75
C VAL A 588 16.95 18.65 -18.34
N LYS A 589 17.44 19.20 -17.24
CA LYS A 589 18.85 19.12 -16.81
C LYS A 589 19.39 17.68 -16.75
N ASN A 590 20.72 17.56 -16.85
CA ASN A 590 21.50 16.31 -16.80
C ASN A 590 21.45 15.47 -18.09
N TRP A 591 21.84 16.09 -19.21
CA TRP A 591 22.14 15.40 -20.46
C TRP A 591 23.65 15.40 -20.78
N GLN A 592 24.17 14.25 -21.20
CA GLN A 592 25.47 14.14 -21.84
C GLN A 592 25.33 14.21 -23.37
N PHE A 593 25.93 15.23 -23.97
CA PHE A 593 26.01 15.41 -25.42
C PHE A 593 27.21 14.64 -25.98
N SER A 594 26.96 13.51 -26.63
CA SER A 594 28.01 12.58 -27.07
C SER A 594 28.58 12.94 -28.45
N GLY A 595 29.91 12.96 -28.55
CA GLY A 595 30.65 13.30 -29.76
C GLY A 595 30.60 14.78 -30.15
N LYS A 596 31.38 15.17 -31.17
CA LYS A 596 31.28 16.50 -31.78
C LYS A 596 29.97 16.56 -32.58
N GLY A 597 29.14 17.56 -32.30
CA GLY A 597 27.89 17.78 -33.04
C GLY A 597 28.18 17.87 -34.54
N SER A 598 27.56 16.98 -35.32
CA SER A 598 27.94 16.69 -36.71
C SER A 598 26.85 16.99 -37.74
N LEU A 599 25.65 17.39 -37.29
CA LEU A 599 24.55 17.71 -38.20
C LEU A 599 24.75 19.09 -38.84
N THR A 600 24.72 19.13 -40.17
CA THR A 600 24.80 20.36 -40.97
C THR A 600 23.40 20.86 -41.35
N GLY A 601 23.30 22.15 -41.69
CA GLY A 601 22.05 22.78 -42.13
C GLY A 601 21.04 23.09 -41.02
N THR A 602 21.41 22.95 -39.74
CA THR A 602 20.49 23.17 -38.60
C THR A 602 21.00 24.12 -37.52
N GLY A 603 21.87 25.04 -37.92
CA GLY A 603 22.42 26.07 -37.04
C GLY A 603 23.07 25.47 -35.79
N ASP A 604 22.60 25.90 -34.62
CA ASP A 604 23.12 25.46 -33.33
C ASP A 604 22.65 24.06 -32.90
N TYR A 605 21.64 23.47 -33.58
CA TYR A 605 21.08 22.15 -33.26
C TYR A 605 21.87 21.04 -33.94
N LYS A 606 23.02 20.73 -33.34
CA LYS A 606 24.03 19.83 -33.93
C LYS A 606 23.94 18.38 -33.46
N TRP A 607 23.06 18.06 -32.50
CA TRP A 607 22.91 16.70 -31.96
C TRP A 607 21.54 16.11 -32.30
N ARG A 608 21.53 14.85 -32.73
CA ARG A 608 20.29 14.10 -33.02
C ARG A 608 19.65 13.62 -31.72
N LEU A 609 18.39 14.01 -31.49
CA LEU A 609 17.54 13.53 -30.41
C LEU A 609 16.47 12.58 -30.99
N ILE A 610 16.36 11.39 -30.42
CA ILE A 610 15.36 10.39 -30.80
C ILE A 610 14.46 10.14 -29.59
N LEU A 611 13.21 10.57 -29.69
CA LEU A 611 12.17 10.31 -28.69
C LEU A 611 11.23 9.22 -29.20
N ASN A 612 10.78 8.34 -28.31
CA ASN A 612 9.88 7.24 -28.66
C ASN A 612 8.47 7.48 -28.14
N TYR A 613 7.63 6.48 -28.36
CA TYR A 613 6.31 6.41 -27.78
C TYR A 613 6.35 5.39 -26.64
N GLU A 614 5.84 5.76 -25.46
CA GLU A 614 5.61 4.80 -24.38
C GLU A 614 4.12 4.48 -24.39
N GLY A 615 3.78 3.19 -24.41
CA GLY A 615 2.45 2.55 -24.37
C GLY A 615 1.41 2.93 -25.45
N ILE A 616 0.20 2.40 -25.29
CA ILE A 616 -0.89 2.41 -26.28
C ILE A 616 -2.16 2.98 -25.62
N VAL A 617 -2.77 4.02 -26.20
CA VAL A 617 -4.13 4.44 -25.81
C VAL A 617 -5.10 4.12 -26.94
N LYS A 618 -6.11 3.30 -26.62
CA LYS A 618 -7.29 3.12 -27.46
C LYS A 618 -8.20 4.34 -27.28
N ASN A 619 -8.39 5.13 -28.33
CA ASN A 619 -9.55 6.00 -28.42
C ASN A 619 -10.68 5.29 -29.19
N ASP A 620 -11.85 5.91 -29.22
CA ASP A 620 -13.07 5.41 -29.90
C ASP A 620 -12.91 5.16 -31.41
N SER A 621 -11.73 5.44 -31.99
CA SER A 621 -11.42 5.27 -33.42
C SER A 621 -10.27 4.30 -33.69
N GLY A 622 -9.76 3.59 -32.68
CA GLY A 622 -8.61 2.69 -32.79
C GLY A 622 -7.28 3.38 -32.48
N ASN A 623 -6.50 2.72 -31.62
CA ASN A 623 -5.15 3.01 -31.09
C ASN A 623 -4.45 4.31 -31.56
N LYS A 624 -4.06 5.16 -30.61
CA LYS A 624 -3.00 6.17 -30.77
C LYS A 624 -1.81 5.85 -29.85
N ASP A 625 -0.62 5.91 -30.43
CA ASP A 625 0.64 5.87 -29.71
C ASP A 625 0.89 7.23 -29.01
N ILE A 626 1.34 7.21 -27.74
CA ILE A 626 1.57 8.41 -26.92
C ILE A 626 3.08 8.70 -26.79
N PHE A 627 3.47 9.97 -26.90
CA PHE A 627 4.86 10.39 -26.72
C PHE A 627 5.36 9.99 -25.33
N GLY A 628 6.36 9.11 -25.30
CA GLY A 628 7.00 8.67 -24.07
C GLY A 628 8.50 8.92 -24.15
N THR A 629 9.07 9.54 -23.14
CA THR A 629 10.51 9.85 -23.11
C THR A 629 11.32 8.64 -22.70
N TYR A 630 11.08 7.47 -23.29
CA TYR A 630 11.84 6.24 -23.01
C TYR A 630 12.98 6.05 -24.02
N PRO A 631 14.22 5.71 -23.60
CA PRO A 631 15.33 5.49 -24.52
C PRO A 631 15.17 4.17 -25.29
N LEU A 632 15.68 4.09 -26.52
CA LEU A 632 15.62 2.85 -27.33
C LEU A 632 16.53 1.72 -26.82
N LYS A 633 17.42 2.01 -25.85
CA LYS A 633 18.54 1.15 -25.48
C LYS A 633 18.80 1.22 -23.97
N ASP A 634 19.35 0.14 -23.43
CA ASP A 634 19.71 -0.02 -22.00
C ASP A 634 20.77 0.99 -21.51
N ASN A 635 21.40 1.73 -22.42
CA ASN A 635 22.40 2.76 -22.10
C ASN A 635 21.82 4.18 -22.00
N HIS A 636 20.50 4.34 -21.91
CA HIS A 636 19.82 5.64 -21.79
C HIS A 636 20.08 6.60 -22.95
N ALA A 637 20.40 6.09 -24.14
CA ALA A 637 20.68 6.90 -25.32
C ALA A 637 19.41 7.26 -26.12
N TYR A 638 19.27 8.56 -26.40
CA TYR A 638 18.22 9.17 -27.22
C TYR A 638 18.85 9.69 -28.52
N GLY A 639 19.53 8.82 -29.26
CA GLY A 639 20.37 9.20 -30.40
C GLY A 639 21.80 9.52 -29.97
N LYS A 640 22.22 10.79 -30.05
CA LYS A 640 23.55 11.24 -29.60
C LYS A 640 23.52 11.96 -28.25
N LEU A 641 22.39 11.90 -27.55
CA LEU A 641 22.25 12.38 -26.18
C LEU A 641 22.05 11.19 -25.26
N ILE A 642 22.74 11.20 -24.12
CA ILE A 642 22.58 10.22 -23.05
C ILE A 642 21.95 10.94 -21.87
N SER A 643 20.80 10.46 -21.40
CA SER A 643 20.21 10.99 -20.18
C SER A 643 21.05 10.53 -18.99
N LEU A 644 21.42 11.46 -18.12
CA LEU A 644 22.04 11.17 -16.84
C LEU A 644 20.99 11.26 -15.72
N GLU A 645 21.38 10.84 -14.53
CA GLU A 645 20.59 10.98 -13.31
C GLU A 645 20.42 12.45 -12.93
N GLY A 646 19.24 12.82 -12.44
CA GLY A 646 18.90 14.17 -11.97
C GLY A 646 17.87 14.17 -10.85
N ILE A 647 17.08 15.23 -10.75
CA ILE A 647 16.13 15.40 -9.65
C ILE A 647 14.90 14.51 -9.91
N ALA A 648 14.60 13.59 -9.00
CA ALA A 648 13.42 12.73 -9.12
C ALA A 648 12.13 13.53 -8.93
N GLY A 649 11.09 13.17 -9.69
CA GLY A 649 9.74 13.67 -9.46
C GLY A 649 9.06 12.99 -8.28
N GLN A 650 7.90 13.47 -7.88
CA GLN A 650 7.11 12.91 -6.77
C GLN A 650 6.81 11.41 -6.99
N ASN A 651 7.18 10.61 -5.99
CA ASN A 651 7.16 9.14 -5.97
C ASN A 651 7.76 8.49 -7.23
N SER A 652 8.63 9.20 -7.94
CA SER A 652 9.35 8.66 -9.10
C SER A 652 10.62 7.97 -8.59
N LEU A 653 10.72 6.65 -8.78
CA LEU A 653 11.85 5.84 -8.29
C LEU A 653 13.22 6.32 -8.84
N PRO A 654 14.19 6.73 -8.00
CA PRO A 654 15.61 6.61 -8.31
C PRO A 654 16.08 5.16 -8.06
N PRO A 655 17.17 4.68 -8.69
CA PRO A 655 18.18 5.48 -9.40
C PRO A 655 18.01 5.55 -10.92
N LEU A 656 17.09 4.80 -11.53
CA LEU A 656 17.23 4.55 -12.97
C LEU A 656 16.72 5.66 -13.90
N PHE A 657 15.86 6.60 -13.48
CA PHE A 657 15.20 7.51 -14.44
C PHE A 657 14.82 8.91 -13.94
N ALA A 658 15.52 9.48 -12.95
CA ALA A 658 15.33 10.89 -12.57
C ALA A 658 16.03 11.85 -13.56
N PRO A 659 15.43 12.98 -14.02
CA PRO A 659 14.04 13.41 -13.80
C PRO A 659 13.02 12.62 -14.61
N ALA A 660 11.79 12.54 -14.08
CA ALA A 660 10.68 11.80 -14.68
C ALA A 660 10.34 12.29 -16.10
N GLU A 661 10.43 13.60 -16.34
CA GLU A 661 10.42 14.19 -17.67
C GLU A 661 11.85 14.49 -18.11
N LYS A 662 12.26 13.91 -19.25
CA LYS A 662 13.59 14.17 -19.83
C LYS A 662 13.58 15.36 -20.79
N VAL A 663 12.42 15.61 -21.36
CA VAL A 663 12.13 16.73 -22.26
C VAL A 663 10.70 17.19 -22.03
N CYS A 664 10.42 18.47 -22.21
CA CYS A 664 9.06 19.00 -22.14
C CYS A 664 8.90 20.19 -23.08
N GLY A 665 7.69 20.41 -23.57
CA GLY A 665 7.37 21.63 -24.33
C GLY A 665 6.95 22.78 -23.42
N VAL A 666 6.16 22.45 -22.39
CA VAL A 666 5.71 23.34 -21.33
C VAL A 666 5.84 22.59 -20.02
N HIS A 667 6.31 23.28 -18.98
CA HIS A 667 6.35 22.77 -17.61
C HIS A 667 5.46 23.64 -16.71
N TYR A 668 4.83 23.04 -15.71
CA TYR A 668 3.81 23.73 -14.90
C TYR A 668 4.31 23.99 -13.48
N LEU A 669 4.26 25.25 -13.07
CA LEU A 669 4.67 25.76 -11.76
C LEU A 669 3.47 26.43 -11.06
N VAL A 670 3.58 26.61 -9.75
CA VAL A 670 2.62 27.37 -8.95
C VAL A 670 3.22 28.69 -8.52
N LYS A 671 2.57 29.81 -8.84
CA LYS A 671 2.87 31.12 -8.25
C LYS A 671 1.93 31.42 -7.09
N VAL A 672 2.47 31.68 -5.92
CA VAL A 672 1.68 32.20 -4.79
C VAL A 672 1.37 33.68 -5.02
N THR A 673 0.08 34.05 -4.96
CA THR A 673 -0.39 35.42 -5.19
C THR A 673 -1.13 36.03 -4.00
N ASP A 674 -1.23 35.30 -2.90
CA ASP A 674 -1.92 35.73 -1.69
C ASP A 674 -1.32 37.02 -1.11
N LYS A 675 -2.11 38.10 -1.11
CA LYS A 675 -1.64 39.42 -0.67
C LYS A 675 -1.14 39.44 0.78
N LYS A 676 -1.71 38.62 1.67
CA LYS A 676 -1.26 38.59 3.08
C LYS A 676 0.07 37.87 3.21
N ALA A 677 0.25 36.76 2.50
CA ALA A 677 1.53 36.06 2.44
C ALA A 677 2.63 36.95 1.86
N LEU A 678 2.34 37.65 0.76
CA LEU A 678 3.27 38.60 0.13
C LEU A 678 3.64 39.75 1.07
N ASN A 679 2.67 40.37 1.75
CA ASN A 679 2.92 41.46 2.70
C ASN A 679 3.73 41.02 3.93
N LYS A 680 3.79 39.72 4.23
CA LYS A 680 4.61 39.14 5.31
C LYS A 680 6.04 38.80 4.88
N GLY A 681 6.45 39.19 3.67
CA GLY A 681 7.83 39.09 3.21
C GLY A 681 8.19 37.75 2.57
N LEU A 682 7.20 37.03 1.99
CA LEU A 682 7.48 35.88 1.14
C LEU A 682 8.41 36.29 -0.01
N LYS A 683 9.55 35.61 -0.17
CA LYS A 683 10.57 35.89 -1.21
C LYS A 683 10.59 34.85 -2.34
N THR A 684 10.02 33.69 -2.09
CA THR A 684 9.92 32.58 -3.03
C THR A 684 8.49 32.51 -3.52
N PHE A 685 8.29 32.82 -4.79
CA PHE A 685 6.94 32.93 -5.35
C PHE A 685 6.57 31.72 -6.20
N TYR A 686 7.55 31.06 -6.82
CA TYR A 686 7.35 30.01 -7.80
C TYR A 686 7.77 28.65 -7.25
N TYR A 687 6.84 27.72 -7.24
CA TYR A 687 7.00 26.38 -6.68
C TYR A 687 6.81 25.33 -7.78
N ASP A 688 7.71 24.37 -7.84
CA ASP A 688 7.66 23.17 -8.68
C ASP A 688 7.32 21.96 -7.80
N PRO A 689 6.02 21.74 -7.51
CA PRO A 689 5.60 20.63 -6.66
C PRO A 689 5.91 19.27 -7.28
N SER A 690 6.05 19.18 -8.61
CA SER A 690 6.37 17.95 -9.32
C SER A 690 7.75 17.40 -8.95
N TYR A 691 8.71 18.29 -8.66
CA TYR A 691 10.09 17.93 -8.31
C TYR A 691 10.50 18.37 -6.89
N GLY A 692 9.64 19.06 -6.16
CA GLY A 692 9.94 19.58 -4.82
C GLY A 692 11.04 20.66 -4.85
N VAL A 693 11.01 21.53 -5.87
CA VAL A 693 11.99 22.62 -6.06
C VAL A 693 11.25 23.96 -6.10
N ALA A 694 11.86 25.03 -5.61
CA ALA A 694 11.29 26.37 -5.68
C ALA A 694 12.29 27.37 -6.25
N TYR A 695 11.78 28.44 -6.86
CA TYR A 695 12.59 29.45 -7.53
C TYR A 695 12.32 30.83 -6.90
N GLU A 696 13.40 31.45 -6.43
CA GLU A 696 13.39 32.80 -5.86
C GLU A 696 13.32 33.87 -6.96
N GLY A 697 12.89 35.07 -6.56
CA GLY A 697 12.79 36.23 -7.43
C GLY A 697 11.45 36.36 -8.14
N GLU A 698 11.16 37.56 -8.63
CA GLU A 698 9.97 37.84 -9.43
C GLU A 698 10.30 37.70 -10.92
N LYS A 699 9.38 37.09 -11.67
CA LYS A 699 9.38 37.01 -13.14
C LYS A 699 10.76 36.73 -13.76
N GLU A 700 11.44 37.72 -14.35
CA GLU A 700 12.70 37.52 -15.08
C GLU A 700 13.82 36.93 -14.22
N GLU A 701 13.81 37.18 -12.91
CA GLU A 701 14.77 36.55 -11.98
C GLU A 701 14.48 35.07 -11.78
N ALA A 702 13.21 34.72 -11.58
CA ALA A 702 12.79 33.33 -11.44
C ALA A 702 12.96 32.54 -12.75
N GLU A 703 12.71 33.15 -13.92
CA GLU A 703 12.98 32.57 -15.23
C GLU A 703 14.47 32.21 -15.40
N ARG A 704 15.37 33.11 -14.99
CA ARG A 704 16.83 32.85 -14.98
C ARG A 704 17.22 31.72 -14.04
N ASN A 705 16.62 31.68 -12.84
CA ASN A 705 16.88 30.65 -11.85
C ASN A 705 16.39 29.28 -12.36
N PHE A 706 15.18 29.21 -12.90
CA PHE A 706 14.64 28.02 -13.55
C PHE A 706 15.54 27.54 -14.69
N GLU A 707 15.95 28.44 -15.57
CA GLU A 707 16.80 28.08 -16.70
C GLU A 707 18.20 27.61 -16.29
N LYS A 708 18.74 28.15 -15.20
CA LYS A 708 20.00 27.70 -14.62
C LYS A 708 19.86 26.31 -13.97
N ASP A 709 18.76 26.07 -13.30
CA ASP A 709 18.62 24.94 -12.38
C ASP A 709 17.91 23.74 -13.00
N ALA A 710 17.08 23.92 -14.02
CA ALA A 710 16.27 22.88 -14.63
C ALA A 710 16.55 22.61 -16.13
N VAL A 711 17.33 23.45 -16.83
CA VAL A 711 17.50 23.36 -18.30
C VAL A 711 18.93 22.99 -18.72
N ALA A 712 19.09 21.89 -19.45
CA ALA A 712 20.37 21.50 -20.08
C ALA A 712 20.59 22.19 -21.44
N GLY A 713 19.52 22.52 -22.14
CA GLY A 713 19.53 23.07 -23.49
C GLY A 713 18.15 22.98 -24.12
N TYR A 714 18.11 23.01 -25.45
CA TYR A 714 16.87 23.09 -26.21
C TYR A 714 16.84 22.08 -27.32
N TYR A 715 15.63 21.64 -27.68
CA TYR A 715 15.42 20.81 -28.84
C TYR A 715 14.22 21.30 -29.64
N LYS A 716 14.20 20.97 -30.94
CA LYS A 716 13.04 21.21 -31.79
C LYS A 716 13.00 20.22 -32.94
N GLN A 717 11.85 20.14 -33.60
CA GLN A 717 11.65 19.23 -34.72
C GLN A 717 12.26 19.81 -36.00
N PHE A 718 12.92 18.97 -36.79
CA PHE A 718 13.43 19.34 -38.11
C PHE A 718 12.88 18.37 -39.16
N LEU A 719 12.15 18.91 -40.15
CA LEU A 719 11.62 18.16 -41.28
C LEU A 719 12.70 18.04 -42.37
N ASN A 720 13.72 17.21 -42.16
CA ASN A 720 14.72 16.98 -43.20
C ASN A 720 14.37 15.78 -44.07
N ASN A 721 14.66 15.88 -45.37
CA ASN A 721 14.56 14.85 -46.43
C ASN A 721 15.50 13.64 -46.23
N GLU A 722 15.70 13.17 -44.99
CA GLU A 722 16.38 11.90 -44.75
C GLU A 722 15.45 10.79 -45.23
N LYS A 723 15.91 10.04 -46.24
CA LYS A 723 15.16 9.06 -47.04
C LYS A 723 14.09 8.33 -46.23
N LYS A 724 12.87 8.31 -46.76
CA LYS A 724 11.70 7.53 -46.31
C LYS A 724 12.08 6.05 -46.12
N THR A 725 12.64 5.69 -44.97
CA THR A 725 12.66 4.33 -44.46
C THR A 725 11.42 4.16 -43.60
N ASN A 726 10.68 3.05 -43.77
CA ASN A 726 9.37 2.75 -43.18
C ASN A 726 9.35 2.61 -41.63
N GLN A 727 10.16 3.35 -40.89
CA GLN A 727 10.17 3.39 -39.43
C GLN A 727 10.05 4.87 -39.03
N LYS A 728 8.96 5.26 -38.35
CA LYS A 728 8.76 6.64 -37.87
C LYS A 728 9.11 6.80 -36.39
N PRO A 729 10.36 7.10 -36.02
CA PRO A 729 10.66 7.87 -34.82
C PRO A 729 10.64 9.38 -35.13
N ASN A 730 10.20 10.20 -34.18
CA ASN A 730 10.20 11.65 -34.34
C ASN A 730 11.64 12.19 -34.32
N TYR A 731 12.08 12.78 -35.44
CA TYR A 731 13.45 13.28 -35.58
C TYR A 731 13.57 14.70 -35.01
N PHE A 732 14.04 14.77 -33.77
CA PHE A 732 14.36 16.03 -33.11
C PHE A 732 15.86 16.33 -33.21
N ARG A 733 16.22 17.60 -33.12
CA ARG A 733 17.60 18.02 -32.96
C ARG A 733 17.73 18.88 -31.71
N ALA A 734 18.87 18.75 -31.05
CA ALA A 734 19.17 19.36 -29.77
C ALA A 734 20.40 20.27 -29.86
N ARG A 735 20.42 21.29 -29.01
CA ARG A 735 21.56 22.19 -28.77
C ARG A 735 21.77 22.39 -27.27
N LYS A 736 23.00 22.76 -26.90
CA LYS A 736 23.29 23.26 -25.55
C LYS A 736 22.76 24.69 -25.40
N LYS A 737 22.45 25.08 -24.17
CA LYS A 737 22.25 26.49 -23.81
C LYS A 737 23.54 27.29 -24.04
N LYS A 738 23.44 28.51 -24.57
CA LYS A 738 24.59 29.42 -24.70
C LYS A 738 24.89 30.10 -23.36
N PRO A 739 26.15 30.43 -23.05
CA PRO A 739 26.48 31.18 -21.84
C PRO A 739 25.67 32.49 -21.78
N GLY A 740 24.95 32.73 -20.68
CA GLY A 740 24.14 33.93 -20.47
C GLY A 740 22.83 33.99 -21.25
N GLU A 741 22.46 32.95 -22.01
CA GLU A 741 21.15 32.85 -22.65
C GLU A 741 20.05 32.73 -21.60
N VAL A 742 18.93 33.42 -21.87
CA VAL A 742 17.65 33.27 -21.18
C VAL A 742 16.59 33.11 -22.26
N ASN A 743 16.10 31.90 -22.44
CA ASN A 743 15.05 31.55 -23.40
C ASN A 743 13.84 30.89 -22.72
N ILE A 744 13.77 30.90 -21.39
CA ILE A 744 12.59 30.50 -20.61
C ILE A 744 11.71 31.73 -20.33
N HIS A 745 10.41 31.53 -20.46
CA HIS A 745 9.37 32.51 -20.18
C HIS A 745 8.30 31.91 -19.28
N PHE A 746 7.85 32.70 -18.31
CA PHE A 746 6.72 32.38 -17.45
C PHE A 746 5.49 33.12 -17.93
N THR A 747 4.34 32.44 -17.95
CA THR A 747 3.05 33.11 -18.22
C THR A 747 2.76 34.18 -17.17
N LYS A 748 2.01 35.21 -17.60
CA LYS A 748 1.66 36.37 -16.78
C LYS A 748 0.63 36.07 -15.69
#